data_AF-A0A6N7BF97-F1
#
_entry.id   AF-A0A6N7BF97-F1
#
_cell.length_a   1.000
_cell.length_b   1.000
_cell.length_c   1.000
_cell.angle_alpha   90.00
_cell.angle_beta   90.00
_cell.angle_gamma   90.00
#
_symmetry.space_group_name_H-M   'P 1'
#
loop_
_entity.id
_entity.type
_entity.pdbx_description
1 polymer ?
#
loop_
_entity_poly.entity_id
_entity_poly.type
_entity_poly.pdbx_seq_one_letter_code
_entity_poly.pdbx_strand_id
1 'polypeptide(L)'
;MISEKDPLEYFAIKPVKAATVSEISEATASSPVPPEERVNFHIGNPVQDVQLSSAYLRMVLGVDITREELTDADLDAIVNELDLDEETKVELEFFRDLIKKSAPYTPRGGFNKNAPNFLIKHFNEWLTKNQQEPLAYDLGEKSGRREVIIATGGINEALRLLFHALSNFLINKPAKIFLYGIPLPAHLTNFKSLSFHHLPEAEEKLIKSLKEELVTSPNTPAFLVLGKNTKEEVRRKLRQLSMERPLFFVEANDAPNHLSLAREAKMMNRVLRILTPGIFSPALKNLSTLFFAGNPDFIEIIETIHFQLKGTPSASEIELLSFILKNDLIKKFDTSGKPNVIVETEYDGYITRGINEAAYGAHAKVYEEKIGAIISDKSQRFGEIAESLQEKANSLISKSSIQTNAFKSDLFGGLTASEVLAKLTSNIYSKDFQQDLVDSFLYSFLHHHPEYRSKNCYVISGSSRTGLGLLGFHCGITEVIFPDLSWTYEHCFPKVTVVPLTDNFELDVDGIIAAVKKKLSDDPHWRNYGAVALNNPHNATGQEFDKAELKRLLKWLLGNKIFVLDDLSYQNVAPKDSLDVIKTIRQLTDELVEEGYLIEEEANYAITVHSVSKTDSLAGARLSVIEIRHAEIAEKYEAILSTIELNLGAIFLTYLFYRNKVETVNAYWRLRNKIFKERNSALAEAVEILPDIRNRFDIYIKPPKGSMYPQMIINRLPAGLSLDWLASGLARQGIGLVPLSTFARTEKGFEAGRKTFRLTLGGTDNAEILRSKTRRVLIDLNRMIAEEAAHYNRKKFRVQPLTVKKTQSKIDYASNWEKIEANIKANFGLVVSRYANQFNGEVSNTNRIEKDYLAERLELFKQRFFERTKIISDLTDVISADKGKHLAQILDREFYRDDLVRREASFKNRLYDRTVHPTQMYSLKAEWAFEKLIENLIRGKEIPQSNFDLLREELVKEYLGLNVAIVSNEESEELILDLNSIITAENYSALYSDRPFETFLSFWGDWDGSNRPSGQGHRLVAAVLIENVVRQARIIRLLHKHDKSLKIEPAIISEIEKLPKNNNRFTELFNEINSLTHQLEKRYRGILPVNIKAGRVRQFGMKLHIAQDPLTRMWHHNDRLERKMLDLRKQRRDTLEYYFSLNKQIRKTLHGLIPAIQKNISNHELMIEAGTYRDLLKRFIITPRIHQKLITTQDPFAIDTTVYNINEINEISGKYGNPGMVMALQVSMSTKPDALISLD
;
A
#
# COMPACT_ATOMS: atom_id res chain seq x y z
N MET A 1 -12.41 -40.05 -8.12
CA MET A 1 -12.93 -39.10 -9.13
C MET A 1 -12.28 -37.76 -8.83
N ILE A 2 -11.32 -37.35 -9.64
CA ILE A 2 -10.67 -36.05 -9.52
C ILE A 2 -11.71 -35.04 -10.01
N SER A 3 -12.16 -34.15 -9.13
CA SER A 3 -13.02 -33.02 -9.49
C SER A 3 -12.28 -32.19 -10.54
N GLU A 4 -12.71 -32.21 -11.80
CA GLU A 4 -12.19 -31.30 -12.83
C GLU A 4 -12.47 -29.87 -12.38
N LYS A 5 -11.40 -29.16 -12.03
CA LYS A 5 -11.41 -27.74 -11.65
C LYS A 5 -11.85 -26.92 -12.88
N ASP A 6 -12.76 -25.96 -12.72
CA ASP A 6 -13.16 -25.09 -13.84
C ASP A 6 -11.91 -24.38 -14.40
N PRO A 7 -11.64 -24.44 -15.73
CA PRO A 7 -10.54 -23.72 -16.35
C PRO A 7 -10.46 -22.22 -15.99
N LEU A 8 -11.57 -21.58 -15.60
CA LEU A 8 -11.56 -20.19 -15.12
C LEU A 8 -10.79 -19.98 -13.82
N GLU A 9 -10.72 -20.97 -12.94
CA GLU A 9 -10.02 -20.84 -11.65
C GLU A 9 -8.50 -20.66 -11.81
N TYR A 10 -7.95 -21.01 -12.98
CA TYR A 10 -6.55 -20.76 -13.32
C TYR A 10 -6.25 -19.28 -13.56
N PHE A 11 -7.26 -18.47 -13.83
CA PHE A 11 -7.13 -17.03 -14.05
C PHE A 11 -7.40 -16.19 -12.79
N ALA A 12 -7.47 -16.82 -11.62
CA ALA A 12 -7.68 -16.13 -10.36
C ALA A 12 -6.60 -15.08 -10.09
N ILE A 13 -7.04 -13.92 -9.60
CA ILE A 13 -6.24 -12.73 -9.38
C ILE A 13 -6.12 -12.49 -7.87
N LYS A 14 -4.95 -12.03 -7.41
CA LYS A 14 -4.74 -11.62 -6.02
C LYS A 14 -5.64 -10.43 -5.68
N PRO A 15 -6.25 -10.38 -4.49
CA PRO A 15 -7.04 -9.23 -4.08
C PRO A 15 -6.18 -7.96 -4.09
N VAL A 16 -6.74 -6.89 -4.65
CA VAL A 16 -6.09 -5.59 -4.67
C VAL A 16 -6.24 -4.96 -3.28
N LYS A 17 -5.13 -4.64 -2.63
CA LYS A 17 -5.16 -3.78 -1.45
C LYS A 17 -5.28 -2.33 -1.92
N ALA A 18 -6.38 -1.67 -1.57
CA ALA A 18 -6.56 -0.26 -1.89
C ALA A 18 -5.46 0.57 -1.19
N ALA A 19 -4.97 1.59 -1.88
CA ALA A 19 -4.04 2.54 -1.26
C ALA A 19 -4.78 3.35 -0.19
N THR A 20 -4.17 3.64 0.95
CA THR A 20 -4.80 4.36 2.08
C THR A 20 -5.43 5.68 1.66
N VAL A 21 -4.77 6.45 0.79
CA VAL A 21 -5.32 7.72 0.25
C VAL A 21 -6.63 7.47 -0.53
N SER A 22 -6.72 6.34 -1.24
CA SER A 22 -7.91 5.95 -2.00
C SER A 22 -9.02 5.47 -1.09
N GLU A 23 -8.70 4.68 -0.06
CA GLU A 23 -9.68 4.29 0.97
C GLU A 23 -10.28 5.52 1.66
N ILE A 24 -9.45 6.52 2.00
CA ILE A 24 -9.89 7.79 2.58
C ILE A 24 -10.75 8.57 1.58
N SER A 25 -10.36 8.64 0.31
CA SER A 25 -11.17 9.27 -0.74
C SER A 25 -12.53 8.62 -0.89
N GLU A 26 -12.59 7.30 -0.99
CA GLU A 26 -13.83 6.55 -1.15
C GLU A 26 -14.73 6.69 0.08
N ALA A 27 -14.16 6.55 1.28
CA ALA A 27 -14.90 6.73 2.54
C ALA A 27 -15.47 8.15 2.66
N THR A 28 -14.69 9.18 2.32
CA THR A 28 -15.12 10.59 2.32
C THR A 28 -16.22 10.82 1.29
N ALA A 29 -16.08 10.27 0.09
CA ALA A 29 -17.07 10.39 -0.99
C ALA A 29 -18.38 9.63 -0.68
N SER A 30 -18.30 8.51 0.05
CA SER A 30 -19.45 7.73 0.51
C SER A 30 -20.12 8.25 1.78
N SER A 31 -19.54 9.28 2.41
CA SER A 31 -20.10 9.86 3.64
C SER A 31 -21.48 10.47 3.37
N PRO A 32 -22.39 10.47 4.37
CA PRO A 32 -23.72 11.07 4.24
C PRO A 32 -23.71 12.60 4.16
N VAL A 33 -22.53 13.22 4.27
CA VAL A 33 -22.35 14.69 4.22
C VAL A 33 -22.52 15.18 2.78
N PRO A 34 -23.21 16.30 2.54
CA PRO A 34 -23.33 16.89 1.20
C PRO A 34 -21.96 17.27 0.58
N PRO A 35 -21.74 17.12 -0.74
CA PRO A 35 -20.45 17.39 -1.39
C PRO A 35 -19.83 18.76 -1.07
N GLU A 36 -20.66 19.79 -0.97
CA GLU A 36 -20.28 21.18 -0.66
C GLU A 36 -19.68 21.34 0.75
N GLU A 37 -20.13 20.52 1.71
CA GLU A 37 -19.66 20.54 3.09
C GLU A 37 -18.47 19.59 3.33
N ARG A 38 -18.17 18.69 2.39
CA ARG A 38 -17.05 17.74 2.50
C ARG A 38 -15.71 18.48 2.45
N VAL A 39 -14.74 17.94 3.20
CA VAL A 39 -13.37 18.46 3.26
C VAL A 39 -12.43 17.47 2.60
N ASN A 40 -11.74 17.91 1.53
CA ASN A 40 -10.95 17.05 0.65
C ASN A 40 -9.44 17.31 0.73
N PHE A 41 -8.88 17.41 1.94
CA PHE A 41 -7.45 17.68 2.14
C PHE A 41 -6.52 16.54 1.69
N HIS A 42 -7.05 15.35 1.51
CA HIS A 42 -6.34 14.17 1.07
C HIS A 42 -6.00 14.16 -0.44
N ILE A 43 -6.69 14.98 -1.25
CA ILE A 43 -6.55 14.99 -2.72
C ILE A 43 -5.39 15.89 -3.15
N GLY A 44 -4.47 15.36 -3.95
CA GLY A 44 -3.33 16.11 -4.49
C GLY A 44 -3.63 16.91 -5.76
N ASN A 45 -4.87 17.34 -6.03
CA ASN A 45 -5.21 18.12 -7.23
C ASN A 45 -4.51 19.48 -7.22
N PRO A 46 -4.14 20.06 -8.38
CA PRO A 46 -3.63 21.43 -8.42
C PRO A 46 -4.74 22.42 -8.02
N VAL A 47 -4.38 23.69 -7.86
CA VAL A 47 -5.36 24.76 -7.65
C VAL A 47 -6.33 24.82 -8.84
N GLN A 48 -7.62 24.85 -8.52
CA GLN A 48 -8.70 25.07 -9.47
C GLN A 48 -9.42 26.33 -9.00
N ASP A 49 -9.23 27.41 -9.74
CA ASP A 49 -9.77 28.72 -9.42
C ASP A 49 -10.21 29.41 -10.72
N VAL A 50 -11.33 30.13 -10.67
CA VAL A 50 -11.91 30.82 -11.83
C VAL A 50 -10.95 31.88 -12.37
N GLN A 51 -10.18 32.54 -11.49
CA GLN A 51 -9.18 33.52 -11.91
C GLN A 51 -8.10 32.89 -12.77
N LEU A 52 -7.66 31.67 -12.42
CA LEU A 52 -6.65 30.93 -13.17
C LEU A 52 -7.20 30.35 -14.48
N SER A 53 -8.38 29.74 -14.48
CA SER A 53 -8.96 29.23 -15.73
C SER A 53 -9.24 30.36 -16.72
N SER A 54 -9.72 31.51 -16.24
CA SER A 54 -9.92 32.71 -17.06
C SER A 54 -8.61 33.31 -17.55
N ALA A 55 -7.56 33.35 -16.72
CA ALA A 55 -6.22 33.78 -17.15
C ALA A 55 -5.65 32.87 -18.25
N TYR A 56 -5.78 31.55 -18.11
CA TYR A 56 -5.35 30.61 -19.14
C TYR A 56 -6.15 30.83 -20.44
N LEU A 57 -7.48 30.96 -20.36
CA LEU A 57 -8.31 31.17 -21.54
C LEU A 57 -7.90 32.44 -22.30
N ARG A 58 -7.65 33.55 -21.58
CA ARG A 58 -7.14 34.80 -22.16
C ARG A 58 -5.79 34.60 -22.87
N MET A 59 -4.86 33.86 -22.26
CA MET A 59 -3.57 33.50 -22.87
C MET A 59 -3.73 32.69 -24.17
N VAL A 60 -4.68 31.75 -24.21
CA VAL A 60 -4.94 30.94 -25.42
C VAL A 60 -5.45 31.82 -26.56
N LEU A 61 -6.34 32.75 -26.25
CA LEU A 61 -6.99 33.65 -27.20
C LEU A 61 -6.11 34.85 -27.60
N GLY A 62 -4.95 35.04 -26.98
CA GLY A 62 -4.09 36.21 -27.23
C GLY A 62 -4.62 37.51 -26.61
N VAL A 63 -5.52 37.42 -25.64
CA VAL A 63 -6.05 38.55 -24.87
C VAL A 63 -5.09 38.86 -23.71
N ASP A 64 -4.96 40.15 -23.36
CA ASP A 64 -4.14 40.55 -22.21
C ASP A 64 -4.64 39.89 -20.91
N ILE A 65 -3.71 39.22 -20.22
CA ILE A 65 -3.95 38.49 -18.97
C ILE A 65 -4.43 39.40 -17.82
N THR A 66 -4.23 40.73 -17.92
CA THR A 66 -4.68 41.67 -16.88
C THR A 66 -6.14 42.09 -17.01
N ARG A 67 -6.84 41.72 -18.09
CA ARG A 67 -8.26 42.04 -18.30
C ARG A 67 -9.19 41.14 -17.49
N GLU A 68 -9.20 41.34 -16.17
CA GLU A 68 -9.90 40.48 -15.20
C GLU A 68 -11.42 40.50 -15.37
N GLU A 69 -11.96 41.48 -16.10
CA GLU A 69 -13.38 41.55 -16.45
C GLU A 69 -13.83 40.45 -17.43
N LEU A 70 -12.90 39.87 -18.20
CA LEU A 70 -13.18 38.79 -19.15
C LEU A 70 -12.95 37.43 -18.47
N THR A 71 -14.04 36.72 -18.17
CA THR A 71 -14.01 35.49 -17.39
C THR A 71 -14.48 34.27 -18.18
N ASP A 72 -14.05 33.08 -17.75
CA ASP A 72 -14.47 31.80 -18.35
C ASP A 72 -15.95 31.45 -18.12
N ALA A 73 -16.66 32.26 -17.32
CA ALA A 73 -18.07 32.12 -17.03
C ALA A 73 -18.97 32.91 -18.00
N ASP A 74 -18.44 33.97 -18.62
CA ASP A 74 -19.15 34.83 -19.56
C ASP A 74 -18.45 34.81 -20.93
N LEU A 75 -18.75 33.77 -21.70
CA LEU A 75 -18.18 33.62 -23.05
C LEU A 75 -18.71 34.67 -24.03
N ASP A 76 -19.92 35.19 -23.81
CA ASP A 76 -20.52 36.19 -24.70
C ASP A 76 -19.76 37.52 -24.61
N ALA A 77 -19.30 37.90 -23.41
CA ALA A 77 -18.40 39.05 -23.24
C ALA A 77 -17.08 38.89 -24.02
N ILE A 78 -16.52 37.67 -24.07
CA ILE A 78 -15.29 37.37 -24.82
C ILE A 78 -15.53 37.42 -26.33
N VAL A 79 -16.65 36.86 -26.80
CA VAL A 79 -17.05 36.89 -28.21
C VAL A 79 -17.22 38.34 -28.70
N ASN A 80 -17.90 39.17 -27.91
CA ASN A 80 -18.11 40.58 -28.22
C ASN A 80 -16.81 41.39 -28.26
N GLU A 81 -15.87 41.11 -27.36
CA GLU A 81 -14.58 41.80 -27.31
C GLU A 81 -13.68 41.46 -28.51
N LEU A 82 -13.71 40.19 -28.94
CA LEU A 82 -12.87 39.70 -30.03
C LEU A 82 -13.55 39.82 -31.41
N ASP A 83 -14.77 40.36 -31.48
CA ASP A 83 -15.60 40.48 -32.68
C ASP A 83 -15.73 39.13 -33.43
N LEU A 84 -15.97 38.06 -32.68
CA LEU A 84 -16.04 36.69 -33.19
C LEU A 84 -17.44 36.33 -33.65
N ASP A 85 -17.54 35.45 -34.66
CA ASP A 85 -18.81 34.93 -35.14
C ASP A 85 -19.41 33.85 -34.21
N GLU A 86 -20.70 33.54 -34.41
CA GLU A 86 -21.41 32.51 -33.63
C GLU A 86 -20.83 31.10 -33.86
N GLU A 87 -20.20 30.82 -35.01
CA GLU A 87 -19.53 29.54 -35.25
C GLU A 87 -18.28 29.37 -34.36
N THR A 88 -17.58 30.46 -34.04
CA THR A 88 -16.42 30.45 -33.12
C THR A 88 -16.82 30.14 -31.66
N LYS A 89 -18.11 30.29 -31.29
CA LYS A 89 -18.60 29.99 -29.94
C LYS A 89 -18.39 28.53 -29.54
N VAL A 90 -18.53 27.59 -30.48
CA VAL A 90 -18.30 26.16 -30.24
C VAL A 90 -16.83 25.86 -29.96
N GLU A 91 -15.91 26.52 -30.66
CA GLU A 91 -14.47 26.40 -30.42
C GLU A 91 -14.07 27.03 -29.07
N LEU A 92 -14.68 28.16 -28.73
CA LEU A 92 -14.48 28.84 -27.46
C LEU A 92 -14.93 27.99 -26.26
N GLU A 93 -16.10 27.34 -26.38
CA GLU A 93 -16.57 26.35 -25.39
C GLU A 93 -15.61 25.18 -25.26
N PHE A 94 -15.04 24.69 -26.37
CA PHE A 94 -14.03 23.65 -26.35
C PHE A 94 -12.77 24.08 -25.62
N PHE A 95 -12.22 25.27 -25.90
CA PHE A 95 -11.04 25.76 -25.18
C PHE A 95 -11.28 25.89 -23.68
N ARG A 96 -12.43 26.47 -23.28
CA ARG A 96 -12.85 26.56 -21.88
C ARG A 96 -12.92 25.17 -21.24
N ASP A 97 -13.62 24.23 -21.86
CA ASP A 97 -13.81 22.88 -21.33
C ASP A 97 -12.49 22.10 -21.26
N LEU A 98 -11.64 22.23 -22.28
CA LEU A 98 -10.32 21.61 -22.34
C LEU A 98 -9.45 22.10 -21.18
N ILE A 99 -9.40 23.40 -20.90
CA ILE A 99 -8.67 23.98 -19.76
C ILE A 99 -9.23 23.45 -18.44
N LYS A 100 -10.54 23.59 -18.21
CA LYS A 100 -11.16 23.27 -16.92
C LYS A 100 -11.12 21.79 -16.58
N LYS A 101 -11.35 20.91 -17.57
CA LYS A 101 -11.33 19.46 -17.38
C LYS A 101 -9.91 18.89 -17.32
N SER A 102 -8.92 19.56 -17.93
CA SER A 102 -7.51 19.15 -17.87
C SER A 102 -6.79 19.62 -16.60
N ALA A 103 -7.38 20.52 -15.81
CA ALA A 103 -6.82 20.93 -14.54
C ALA A 103 -6.82 19.83 -13.45
N PRO A 104 -7.96 19.21 -13.08
CA PRO A 104 -8.00 18.12 -12.11
C PRO A 104 -7.59 16.78 -12.72
N TYR A 105 -7.23 15.81 -11.86
CA TYR A 105 -7.17 14.41 -12.29
C TYR A 105 -8.56 13.91 -12.71
N THR A 106 -8.62 13.14 -13.78
CA THR A 106 -9.79 12.31 -14.09
C THR A 106 -10.03 11.29 -12.97
N PRO A 107 -11.28 10.84 -12.76
CA PRO A 107 -11.53 9.69 -11.90
C PRO A 107 -10.74 8.48 -12.39
N ARG A 108 -10.36 7.57 -11.48
CA ARG A 108 -9.72 6.32 -11.88
C ARG A 108 -10.63 5.55 -12.84
N GLY A 109 -10.04 4.88 -13.83
CA GLY A 109 -10.79 4.25 -14.93
C GLY A 109 -11.37 5.25 -15.96
N GLY A 110 -11.16 6.56 -15.78
CA GLY A 110 -11.47 7.61 -16.75
C GLY A 110 -12.84 8.30 -16.56
N PHE A 111 -13.72 7.78 -15.71
CA PHE A 111 -15.04 8.38 -15.45
C PHE A 111 -15.59 8.03 -14.07
N ASN A 112 -16.52 8.85 -13.58
CA ASN A 112 -17.27 8.57 -12.35
C ASN A 112 -18.42 7.63 -12.68
N LYS A 113 -18.50 6.47 -12.00
CA LYS A 113 -19.57 5.49 -12.21
C LYS A 113 -20.98 6.05 -11.96
N ASN A 114 -21.12 7.05 -11.09
CA ASN A 114 -22.42 7.69 -10.82
C ASN A 114 -22.78 8.77 -11.85
N ALA A 115 -21.82 9.19 -12.69
CA ALA A 115 -22.01 10.20 -13.72
C ALA A 115 -21.07 9.94 -14.91
N PRO A 116 -21.36 8.92 -15.75
CA PRO A 116 -20.54 8.63 -16.93
C PRO A 116 -20.49 9.82 -17.89
N ASN A 117 -19.30 10.09 -18.44
CA ASN A 117 -19.08 11.17 -19.38
C ASN A 117 -19.66 10.86 -20.77
N PHE A 118 -19.65 11.86 -21.66
CA PHE A 118 -20.15 11.72 -23.04
C PHE A 118 -19.51 10.55 -23.77
N LEU A 119 -18.18 10.42 -23.69
CA LEU A 119 -17.43 9.41 -24.43
C LEU A 119 -17.81 7.97 -24.03
N ILE A 120 -17.99 7.72 -22.72
CA ILE A 120 -18.45 6.41 -22.22
C ILE A 120 -19.88 6.12 -22.66
N LYS A 121 -20.77 7.12 -22.62
CA LYS A 121 -22.15 6.96 -23.10
C LYS A 121 -22.17 6.64 -24.59
N HIS A 122 -21.39 7.37 -25.39
CA HIS A 122 -21.28 7.17 -26.82
C HIS A 122 -20.69 5.79 -27.17
N PHE A 123 -19.65 5.35 -26.45
CA PHE A 123 -19.10 4.00 -26.59
C PHE A 123 -20.10 2.90 -26.22
N ASN A 124 -20.85 3.08 -25.13
CA ASN A 124 -21.90 2.13 -24.73
C ASN A 124 -23.05 2.08 -25.76
N GLU A 125 -23.43 3.21 -26.35
CA GLU A 125 -24.40 3.26 -27.45
C GLU A 125 -23.88 2.57 -28.70
N TRP A 126 -22.59 2.73 -29.03
CA TRP A 126 -21.98 1.97 -30.12
C TRP A 126 -22.05 0.47 -29.89
N LEU A 127 -21.81 0.00 -28.66
CA LEU A 127 -21.89 -1.41 -28.29
C LEU A 127 -23.33 -1.98 -28.28
N THR A 128 -24.34 -1.16 -27.97
CA THR A 128 -25.70 -1.66 -27.69
C THR A 128 -26.74 -1.30 -28.73
N LYS A 129 -26.58 -0.19 -29.46
CA LYS A 129 -27.58 0.33 -30.41
C LYS A 129 -27.09 0.36 -31.85
N ASN A 130 -25.78 0.60 -32.08
CA ASN A 130 -25.26 0.85 -33.43
C ASN A 130 -24.62 -0.38 -34.09
N GLN A 131 -24.91 -1.59 -33.58
CA GLN A 131 -24.38 -2.84 -34.12
C GLN A 131 -25.46 -3.91 -34.27
N GLN A 132 -25.25 -4.83 -35.23
CA GLN A 132 -26.16 -5.92 -35.55
C GLN A 132 -26.47 -6.83 -34.35
N GLU A 133 -25.53 -6.96 -33.40
CA GLU A 133 -25.70 -7.74 -32.17
C GLU A 133 -25.22 -6.93 -30.96
N PRO A 134 -26.06 -6.65 -29.95
CA PRO A 134 -25.68 -5.84 -28.81
C PRO A 134 -24.82 -6.63 -27.80
N LEU A 135 -23.76 -6.00 -27.29
CA LEU A 135 -22.98 -6.48 -26.14
C LEU A 135 -23.02 -5.43 -25.03
N ALA A 136 -23.69 -5.75 -23.93
CA ALA A 136 -23.83 -4.83 -22.79
C ALA A 136 -22.80 -5.17 -21.70
N TYR A 137 -22.07 -4.15 -21.24
CA TYR A 137 -21.15 -4.23 -20.11
C TYR A 137 -21.64 -3.30 -18.99
N ASP A 138 -21.42 -3.69 -17.73
CA ASP A 138 -21.81 -2.87 -16.59
C ASP A 138 -20.85 -1.68 -16.38
N LEU A 139 -21.41 -0.48 -16.34
CA LEU A 139 -20.68 0.77 -16.05
C LEU A 139 -20.46 0.98 -14.55
N GLY A 140 -20.98 0.09 -13.69
CA GLY A 140 -20.80 0.07 -12.24
C GLY A 140 -21.87 0.82 -11.45
N GLU A 141 -22.92 1.32 -12.10
CA GLU A 141 -24.03 2.05 -11.46
C GLU A 141 -24.83 1.17 -10.49
N LYS A 142 -25.07 -0.09 -10.85
CA LYS A 142 -25.94 -1.01 -10.07
C LYS A 142 -25.17 -2.09 -9.31
N SER A 143 -24.19 -2.74 -9.94
CA SER A 143 -23.40 -3.81 -9.30
C SER A 143 -22.28 -3.29 -8.41
N GLY A 144 -21.91 -2.01 -8.56
CA GLY A 144 -20.73 -1.41 -7.95
C GLY A 144 -19.39 -1.78 -8.61
N ARG A 145 -19.38 -2.73 -9.56
CA ARG A 145 -18.19 -3.19 -10.31
C ARG A 145 -18.22 -2.68 -11.74
N ARG A 146 -17.09 -2.20 -12.24
CA ARG A 146 -16.95 -1.70 -13.61
C ARG A 146 -16.42 -2.77 -14.53
N GLU A 147 -17.03 -2.89 -15.70
CA GLU A 147 -16.58 -3.75 -16.79
C GLU A 147 -15.98 -2.94 -17.95
N VAL A 148 -16.09 -1.60 -17.89
CA VAL A 148 -15.53 -0.67 -18.89
C VAL A 148 -14.67 0.40 -18.22
N ILE A 149 -13.50 0.68 -18.79
CA ILE A 149 -12.63 1.82 -18.42
C ILE A 149 -11.98 2.44 -19.66
N ILE A 150 -11.48 3.68 -19.50
CA ILE A 150 -10.62 4.35 -20.49
C ILE A 150 -9.16 4.23 -20.04
N ALA A 151 -8.26 4.06 -21.00
CA ALA A 151 -6.82 4.19 -20.83
C ALA A 151 -6.23 5.14 -21.89
N THR A 152 -4.98 5.59 -21.70
CA THR A 152 -4.28 6.44 -22.69
C THR A 152 -2.85 5.95 -22.97
N GLY A 153 -2.42 6.07 -24.23
CA GLY A 153 -1.09 5.71 -24.74
C GLY A 153 -1.08 4.69 -25.88
N GLY A 154 -2.24 4.32 -26.43
CA GLY A 154 -2.34 3.36 -27.54
C GLY A 154 -2.13 1.89 -27.15
N ILE A 155 -2.25 0.99 -28.15
CA ILE A 155 -2.39 -0.47 -27.92
C ILE A 155 -1.18 -1.06 -27.20
N ASN A 156 0.04 -0.70 -27.59
CA ASN A 156 1.26 -1.22 -26.97
C ASN A 156 1.32 -0.87 -25.49
N GLU A 157 0.95 0.35 -25.13
CA GLU A 157 0.92 0.79 -23.74
C GLU A 157 -0.19 0.06 -22.95
N ALA A 158 -1.38 -0.12 -23.54
CA ALA A 158 -2.44 -0.91 -22.93
C ALA A 158 -2.00 -2.37 -22.67
N LEU A 159 -1.27 -2.98 -23.60
CA LEU A 159 -0.69 -4.31 -23.41
C LEU A 159 0.40 -4.31 -22.34
N ARG A 160 1.23 -3.25 -22.26
CA ARG A 160 2.20 -3.09 -21.17
C ARG A 160 1.51 -3.08 -19.80
N LEU A 161 0.43 -2.31 -19.65
CA LEU A 161 -0.38 -2.27 -18.43
C LEU A 161 -0.95 -3.66 -18.09
N LEU A 162 -1.50 -4.36 -19.09
CA LEU A 162 -2.02 -5.71 -18.91
C LEU A 162 -0.92 -6.69 -18.48
N PHE A 163 0.25 -6.68 -19.12
CA PHE A 163 1.34 -7.59 -18.79
C PHE A 163 1.92 -7.33 -17.39
N HIS A 164 2.00 -6.06 -16.95
CA HIS A 164 2.31 -5.76 -15.55
C HIS A 164 1.22 -6.30 -14.60
N ALA A 165 -0.05 -6.18 -14.97
CA ALA A 165 -1.17 -6.69 -14.17
C ALA A 165 -1.08 -8.22 -14.02
N LEU A 166 -0.87 -8.95 -15.11
CA LEU A 166 -0.66 -10.40 -15.10
C LEU A 166 0.59 -10.78 -14.31
N SER A 167 1.71 -10.10 -14.55
CA SER A 167 3.00 -10.38 -13.92
C SER A 167 2.96 -10.16 -12.41
N ASN A 168 2.13 -9.24 -11.89
CA ASN A 168 2.10 -8.91 -10.47
C ASN A 168 0.95 -9.61 -9.73
N PHE A 169 -0.25 -9.65 -10.32
CA PHE A 169 -1.48 -10.03 -9.63
C PHE A 169 -2.00 -11.43 -9.97
N LEU A 170 -1.57 -12.08 -11.06
CA LEU A 170 -2.02 -13.45 -11.34
C LEU A 170 -1.54 -14.41 -10.25
N ILE A 171 -2.44 -15.25 -9.73
CA ILE A 171 -2.12 -16.21 -8.66
C ILE A 171 -1.32 -17.39 -9.23
N ASN A 172 -1.78 -17.95 -10.34
CA ASN A 172 -1.15 -19.12 -10.96
C ASN A 172 -0.07 -18.64 -11.94
N LYS A 173 1.20 -18.87 -11.60
CA LYS A 173 2.37 -18.49 -12.41
C LYS A 173 3.28 -19.70 -12.63
N PRO A 174 4.05 -19.76 -13.72
CA PRO A 174 4.12 -18.78 -14.84
C PRO A 174 2.90 -18.85 -15.78
N ALA A 175 2.73 -17.84 -16.63
CA ALA A 175 1.67 -17.81 -17.66
C ALA A 175 2.25 -17.75 -19.08
N LYS A 176 1.52 -18.32 -20.05
CA LYS A 176 1.87 -18.28 -21.48
C LYS A 176 1.07 -17.19 -22.19
N ILE A 177 1.74 -16.36 -22.97
CA ILE A 177 1.15 -15.31 -23.82
C ILE A 177 1.37 -15.70 -25.28
N PHE A 178 0.30 -16.00 -25.98
CA PHE A 178 0.31 -16.31 -27.40
C PHE A 178 -0.09 -15.08 -28.22
N LEU A 179 0.65 -14.79 -29.28
CA LEU A 179 0.46 -13.59 -30.10
C LEU A 179 0.04 -14.00 -31.51
N TYR A 180 -1.10 -13.51 -31.97
CA TYR A 180 -1.61 -13.75 -33.32
C TYR A 180 -1.94 -12.42 -34.03
N GLY A 181 -1.27 -12.16 -35.15
CA GLY A 181 -1.54 -10.98 -35.97
C GLY A 181 -1.19 -9.64 -35.32
N ILE A 182 -0.39 -9.64 -34.25
CA ILE A 182 0.09 -8.43 -33.57
C ILE A 182 1.61 -8.51 -33.31
N PRO A 183 2.39 -7.52 -33.76
CA PRO A 183 3.80 -7.40 -33.36
C PRO A 183 3.89 -6.75 -31.96
N LEU A 184 4.82 -7.21 -31.14
CA LEU A 184 5.16 -6.58 -29.86
C LEU A 184 6.59 -6.00 -29.91
N PRO A 185 6.79 -4.76 -29.43
CA PRO A 185 8.12 -4.23 -29.16
C PRO A 185 8.92 -5.13 -28.20
N ALA A 186 10.25 -5.18 -28.40
CA ALA A 186 11.12 -6.06 -27.61
C ALA A 186 10.99 -5.86 -26.09
N HIS A 187 10.86 -4.61 -25.63
CA HIS A 187 10.75 -4.28 -24.21
C HIS A 187 9.45 -4.82 -23.55
N LEU A 188 8.41 -5.15 -24.32
CA LEU A 188 7.16 -5.73 -23.82
C LEU A 188 7.19 -7.26 -23.67
N THR A 189 8.28 -7.91 -24.08
CA THR A 189 8.45 -9.36 -23.97
C THR A 189 9.27 -9.79 -22.76
N ASN A 190 9.77 -8.84 -21.97
CA ASN A 190 10.70 -9.09 -20.87
C ASN A 190 10.01 -9.03 -19.49
N PHE A 191 9.22 -10.06 -19.16
CA PHE A 191 8.57 -10.20 -17.86
C PHE A 191 8.89 -11.56 -17.24
N LYS A 192 9.48 -11.58 -16.03
CA LYS A 192 9.99 -12.83 -15.41
C LYS A 192 8.96 -13.95 -15.23
N SER A 193 7.67 -13.63 -15.10
CA SER A 193 6.61 -14.62 -14.90
C SER A 193 5.74 -14.90 -16.13
N LEU A 194 6.04 -14.28 -17.28
CA LEU A 194 5.29 -14.43 -18.52
C LEU A 194 6.21 -14.98 -19.63
N SER A 195 5.70 -15.92 -20.41
CA SER A 195 6.41 -16.50 -21.55
C SER A 195 5.67 -16.16 -22.84
N PHE A 196 6.36 -15.60 -23.82
CA PHE A 196 5.76 -15.09 -25.05
C PHE A 196 6.01 -16.04 -26.23
N HIS A 197 4.96 -16.34 -27.00
CA HIS A 197 4.99 -17.27 -28.12
C HIS A 197 4.27 -16.65 -29.33
N HIS A 198 4.97 -16.53 -30.47
CA HIS A 198 4.37 -16.07 -31.71
C HIS A 198 3.69 -17.22 -32.44
N LEU A 199 2.43 -17.04 -32.81
CA LEU A 199 1.66 -18.04 -33.56
C LEU A 199 1.70 -17.75 -35.07
N PRO A 200 1.58 -18.79 -35.93
CA PRO A 200 1.56 -18.61 -37.38
C PRO A 200 0.39 -17.72 -37.84
N GLU A 201 0.59 -16.93 -38.90
CA GLU A 201 -0.47 -16.07 -39.47
C GLU A 201 -1.60 -16.85 -40.14
N ALA A 202 -1.37 -18.09 -40.57
CA ALA A 202 -2.41 -18.92 -41.17
C ALA A 202 -3.34 -19.53 -40.10
N GLU A 203 -4.63 -19.22 -40.17
CA GLU A 203 -5.66 -19.63 -39.21
C GLU A 203 -5.74 -21.15 -38.93
N GLU A 204 -5.50 -21.99 -39.94
CA GLU A 204 -5.49 -23.45 -39.74
C GLU A 204 -4.30 -23.92 -38.90
N LYS A 205 -3.14 -23.29 -39.11
CA LYS A 205 -1.91 -23.57 -38.35
C LYS A 205 -1.95 -22.96 -36.96
N LEU A 206 -2.68 -21.86 -36.76
CA LEU A 206 -2.95 -21.22 -35.47
C LEU A 206 -3.56 -22.23 -34.48
N ILE A 207 -4.70 -22.84 -34.85
CA ILE A 207 -5.42 -23.77 -33.97
C ILE A 207 -4.57 -25.00 -33.64
N LYS A 208 -3.84 -25.53 -34.64
CA LYS A 208 -2.97 -26.69 -34.44
C LYS A 208 -1.86 -26.39 -33.42
N SER A 209 -1.12 -25.30 -33.64
CA SER A 209 0.00 -24.89 -32.77
C SER A 209 -0.47 -24.59 -31.35
N LEU A 210 -1.60 -23.90 -31.20
CA LEU A 210 -2.18 -23.58 -29.89
C LEU A 210 -2.61 -24.84 -29.14
N LYS A 211 -3.22 -25.82 -29.83
CA LYS A 211 -3.61 -27.10 -29.22
C LYS A 211 -2.40 -27.90 -28.75
N GLU A 212 -1.36 -28.00 -29.56
CA GLU A 212 -0.12 -28.70 -29.20
C GLU A 212 0.50 -28.11 -27.93
N GLU A 213 0.60 -26.78 -27.85
CA GLU A 213 1.14 -26.07 -26.68
C GLU A 213 0.27 -26.20 -25.42
N LEU A 214 -1.06 -26.14 -25.53
CA LEU A 214 -1.95 -26.30 -24.38
C LEU A 214 -2.01 -27.75 -23.86
N VAL A 215 -1.75 -28.75 -24.73
CA VAL A 215 -1.65 -30.15 -24.32
C VAL A 215 -0.38 -30.40 -23.52
N THR A 216 0.75 -29.79 -23.91
CA THR A 216 2.02 -29.94 -23.16
C THR A 216 1.98 -29.28 -21.78
N SER A 217 1.06 -28.35 -21.53
CA SER A 217 0.96 -27.60 -20.27
C SER A 217 -0.50 -27.43 -19.83
N PRO A 218 -1.18 -28.52 -19.42
CA PRO A 218 -2.63 -28.56 -19.25
C PRO A 218 -3.16 -27.69 -18.10
N ASN A 219 -2.31 -27.35 -17.13
CA ASN A 219 -2.65 -26.62 -15.92
C ASN A 219 -2.02 -25.22 -15.88
N THR A 220 -1.47 -24.73 -17.00
CA THR A 220 -0.80 -23.43 -17.08
C THR A 220 -1.75 -22.42 -17.71
N PRO A 221 -2.02 -21.27 -17.06
CA PRO A 221 -2.88 -20.24 -17.64
C PRO A 221 -2.26 -19.68 -18.92
N ALA A 222 -3.07 -19.65 -19.99
CA ALA A 222 -2.69 -19.15 -21.30
C ALA A 222 -3.57 -17.97 -21.72
N PHE A 223 -2.95 -16.93 -22.28
CA PHE A 223 -3.63 -15.79 -22.86
C PHE A 223 -3.33 -15.72 -24.35
N LEU A 224 -4.35 -15.68 -25.20
CA LEU A 224 -4.20 -15.44 -26.64
C LEU A 224 -4.55 -13.99 -26.96
N VAL A 225 -3.57 -13.22 -27.40
CA VAL A 225 -3.72 -11.85 -27.89
C VAL A 225 -4.01 -11.88 -29.39
N LEU A 226 -5.18 -11.38 -29.78
CA LEU A 226 -5.67 -11.33 -31.14
C LEU A 226 -5.51 -9.91 -31.71
N GLY A 227 -4.61 -9.72 -32.67
CA GLY A 227 -4.42 -8.48 -33.41
C GLY A 227 -5.18 -8.38 -34.73
N LYS A 228 -5.77 -9.48 -35.20
CA LYS A 228 -6.57 -9.56 -36.43
C LYS A 228 -7.90 -10.24 -36.15
N ASN A 229 -8.93 -9.91 -36.94
CA ASN A 229 -10.20 -10.63 -36.92
C ASN A 229 -10.00 -12.05 -37.48
N THR A 230 -10.74 -13.01 -36.93
CA THR A 230 -10.70 -14.42 -37.36
C THR A 230 -11.98 -14.82 -38.09
N LYS A 231 -11.95 -15.91 -38.86
CA LYS A 231 -13.18 -16.51 -39.41
C LYS A 231 -14.06 -17.11 -38.31
N GLU A 232 -15.36 -17.23 -38.59
CA GLU A 232 -16.33 -17.79 -37.62
C GLU A 232 -15.97 -19.22 -37.19
N GLU A 233 -15.52 -20.05 -38.13
CA GLU A 233 -15.11 -21.44 -37.83
C GLU A 233 -13.97 -21.50 -36.80
N VAL A 234 -13.02 -20.57 -36.89
CA VAL A 234 -11.89 -20.46 -35.97
C VAL A 234 -12.37 -19.98 -34.61
N ARG A 235 -13.25 -18.98 -34.55
CA ARG A 235 -13.86 -18.52 -33.29
C ARG A 235 -14.57 -19.65 -32.55
N ARG A 236 -15.37 -20.45 -33.26
CA ARG A 236 -16.06 -21.62 -32.67
C ARG A 236 -15.07 -22.64 -32.09
N LYS A 237 -13.96 -22.92 -32.79
CA LYS A 237 -12.89 -23.81 -32.31
C LYS A 237 -12.15 -23.24 -31.09
N LEU A 238 -11.83 -21.94 -31.09
CA LEU A 238 -11.19 -21.26 -29.96
C LEU A 238 -12.08 -21.28 -28.71
N ARG A 239 -13.39 -20.99 -28.88
CA ARG A 239 -14.38 -21.09 -27.82
C ARG A 239 -14.37 -22.48 -27.18
N GLN A 240 -14.48 -23.54 -27.98
CA GLN A 240 -14.44 -24.91 -27.47
C GLN A 240 -13.16 -25.19 -26.69
N LEU A 241 -12.01 -24.80 -27.24
CA LEU A 241 -10.72 -25.00 -26.59
C LEU A 241 -10.62 -24.31 -25.22
N SER A 242 -11.18 -23.11 -25.09
CA SER A 242 -11.20 -22.39 -23.81
C SER A 242 -12.11 -23.01 -22.74
N MET A 243 -13.14 -23.75 -23.16
CA MET A 243 -14.00 -24.48 -22.22
C MET A 243 -13.34 -25.75 -21.69
N GLU A 244 -12.38 -26.31 -22.44
CA GLU A 244 -11.65 -27.53 -22.11
C GLU A 244 -10.29 -27.26 -21.43
N ARG A 245 -9.68 -26.09 -21.70
CA ARG A 245 -8.32 -25.73 -21.27
C ARG A 245 -8.29 -24.32 -20.66
N PRO A 246 -7.31 -24.01 -19.79
CA PRO A 246 -7.16 -22.68 -19.20
C PRO A 246 -6.63 -21.67 -20.25
N LEU A 247 -7.51 -21.26 -21.16
CA LEU A 247 -7.26 -20.28 -22.21
C LEU A 247 -8.19 -19.05 -22.06
N PHE A 248 -7.59 -17.86 -22.06
CA PHE A 248 -8.25 -16.56 -21.99
C PHE A 248 -7.90 -15.73 -23.23
N PHE A 249 -8.81 -14.86 -23.68
CA PHE A 249 -8.61 -14.08 -24.91
C PHE A 249 -8.46 -12.59 -24.62
N VAL A 250 -7.55 -11.95 -25.35
CA VAL A 250 -7.34 -10.50 -25.34
C VAL A 250 -7.51 -10.02 -26.79
N GLU A 251 -8.61 -9.34 -27.08
CA GLU A 251 -8.91 -8.80 -28.41
C GLU A 251 -8.35 -7.38 -28.53
N ALA A 252 -7.31 -7.20 -29.34
CA ALA A 252 -6.68 -5.91 -29.63
C ALA A 252 -6.75 -5.60 -31.13
N ASN A 253 -7.92 -5.83 -31.73
CA ASN A 253 -8.15 -5.85 -33.19
C ASN A 253 -9.35 -5.02 -33.64
N ASP A 254 -9.96 -4.22 -32.75
CA ASP A 254 -11.16 -3.42 -33.02
C ASP A 254 -12.36 -4.23 -33.55
N ALA A 255 -12.45 -5.52 -33.19
CA ALA A 255 -13.54 -6.39 -33.65
C ALA A 255 -14.92 -5.80 -33.25
N PRO A 256 -15.86 -5.63 -34.19
CA PRO A 256 -17.26 -5.37 -33.85
C PRO A 256 -17.87 -6.59 -33.14
N ASN A 257 -18.98 -6.41 -32.44
CA ASN A 257 -19.60 -7.41 -31.57
C ASN A 257 -19.88 -8.74 -32.29
N HIS A 258 -20.37 -8.70 -33.53
CA HIS A 258 -20.65 -9.91 -34.33
C HIS A 258 -19.38 -10.68 -34.74
N LEU A 259 -18.19 -10.05 -34.66
CA LEU A 259 -16.89 -10.69 -34.91
C LEU A 259 -16.09 -10.95 -33.62
N SER A 260 -16.57 -10.49 -32.46
CA SER A 260 -15.92 -10.67 -31.17
C SER A 260 -16.21 -12.05 -30.58
N LEU A 261 -15.20 -12.68 -29.98
CA LEU A 261 -15.37 -13.89 -29.17
C LEU A 261 -16.23 -13.64 -27.94
N ALA A 262 -16.32 -12.41 -27.43
CA ALA A 262 -17.11 -12.09 -26.23
C ALA A 262 -18.62 -12.38 -26.42
N ARG A 263 -19.09 -12.33 -27.67
CA ARG A 263 -20.46 -12.67 -28.07
C ARG A 263 -20.80 -14.14 -27.92
N GLU A 264 -19.81 -15.01 -28.04
CA GLU A 264 -20.03 -16.44 -27.98
C GLU A 264 -20.50 -16.88 -26.57
N ALA A 265 -21.38 -17.87 -26.51
CA ALA A 265 -21.98 -18.26 -25.24
C ALA A 265 -20.92 -18.70 -24.21
N LYS A 266 -20.99 -18.10 -23.01
CA LYS A 266 -20.06 -18.24 -21.86
C LYS A 266 -18.69 -17.55 -22.02
N MET A 267 -18.50 -16.71 -23.04
CA MET A 267 -17.19 -16.10 -23.32
C MET A 267 -16.99 -14.70 -22.74
N MET A 268 -18.05 -13.98 -22.37
CA MET A 268 -17.95 -12.61 -21.85
C MET A 268 -16.97 -12.47 -20.66
N ASN A 269 -16.90 -13.46 -19.78
CA ASN A 269 -15.97 -13.49 -18.64
C ASN A 269 -14.56 -14.04 -18.96
N ARG A 270 -14.33 -14.47 -20.21
CA ARG A 270 -13.09 -15.09 -20.73
C ARG A 270 -12.43 -14.25 -21.83
N VAL A 271 -12.98 -13.08 -22.13
CA VAL A 271 -12.51 -12.18 -23.18
C VAL A 271 -12.34 -10.78 -22.58
N LEU A 272 -11.18 -10.19 -22.80
CA LEU A 272 -10.90 -8.78 -22.55
C LEU A 272 -10.73 -8.09 -23.90
N ARG A 273 -11.48 -7.03 -24.16
CA ARG A 273 -11.43 -6.24 -25.39
C ARG A 273 -10.67 -4.95 -25.14
N ILE A 274 -9.73 -4.63 -26.03
CA ILE A 274 -8.98 -3.38 -26.10
C ILE A 274 -9.34 -2.74 -27.45
N LEU A 275 -10.11 -1.66 -27.41
CA LEU A 275 -10.68 -1.02 -28.58
C LEU A 275 -10.14 0.40 -28.73
N THR A 276 -9.71 0.73 -29.94
CA THR A 276 -9.30 2.08 -30.34
C THR A 276 -10.49 2.92 -30.79
N PRO A 277 -10.38 4.26 -30.86
CA PRO A 277 -11.38 5.12 -31.48
C PRO A 277 -11.56 4.86 -32.99
N GLY A 278 -10.71 4.01 -33.58
CA GLY A 278 -10.87 3.44 -34.92
C GLY A 278 -12.23 2.79 -35.16
N ILE A 279 -12.89 2.34 -34.10
CA ILE A 279 -14.25 1.79 -34.12
C ILE A 279 -15.33 2.80 -34.53
N PHE A 280 -15.08 4.10 -34.33
CA PHE A 280 -15.96 5.19 -34.75
C PHE A 280 -15.57 5.69 -36.13
N SER A 281 -14.26 5.81 -36.40
CA SER A 281 -13.72 6.12 -37.72
C SER A 281 -12.26 5.69 -37.85
N PRO A 282 -11.83 5.11 -38.99
CA PRO A 282 -10.46 4.69 -39.22
C PRO A 282 -9.40 5.79 -38.99
N ALA A 283 -9.75 7.06 -39.25
CA ALA A 283 -8.85 8.20 -39.06
C ALA A 283 -8.45 8.41 -37.58
N LEU A 284 -9.25 7.91 -36.64
CA LEU A 284 -9.03 8.07 -35.19
C LEU A 284 -8.28 6.90 -34.55
N LYS A 285 -7.88 5.89 -35.33
CA LYS A 285 -7.28 4.64 -34.84
C LYS A 285 -5.99 4.86 -34.03
N ASN A 286 -5.19 5.84 -34.41
CA ASN A 286 -3.88 6.12 -33.80
C ASN A 286 -3.95 7.18 -32.69
N LEU A 287 -5.16 7.52 -32.20
CA LEU A 287 -5.27 8.37 -31.02
C LEU A 287 -4.84 7.63 -29.75
N SER A 288 -4.36 8.39 -28.77
CA SER A 288 -3.89 7.84 -27.49
C SER A 288 -5.00 7.15 -26.67
N THR A 289 -6.24 7.64 -26.76
CA THR A 289 -7.40 7.09 -26.02
C THR A 289 -7.71 5.65 -26.40
N LEU A 290 -8.00 4.79 -25.42
CA LEU A 290 -8.44 3.42 -25.61
C LEU A 290 -9.58 3.04 -24.66
N PHE A 291 -10.41 2.09 -25.07
CA PHE A 291 -11.46 1.49 -24.25
C PHE A 291 -11.08 0.05 -23.89
N PHE A 292 -11.12 -0.27 -22.60
CA PHE A 292 -11.13 -1.65 -22.12
C PHE A 292 -12.55 -2.08 -21.81
N ALA A 293 -12.95 -3.28 -22.24
CA ALA A 293 -14.23 -3.88 -21.89
C ALA A 293 -14.07 -5.38 -21.61
N GLY A 294 -14.58 -5.88 -20.48
CA GLY A 294 -14.47 -7.30 -20.15
C GLY A 294 -14.68 -7.63 -18.68
N ASN A 295 -14.08 -8.74 -18.25
CA ASN A 295 -14.20 -9.26 -16.89
C ASN A 295 -13.80 -8.21 -15.82
N PRO A 296 -14.65 -7.94 -14.81
CA PRO A 296 -14.46 -6.87 -13.84
C PRO A 296 -13.20 -7.03 -12.99
N ASP A 297 -12.79 -8.26 -12.67
CA ASP A 297 -11.60 -8.52 -11.85
C ASP A 297 -10.32 -8.12 -12.61
N PHE A 298 -10.28 -8.33 -13.93
CA PHE A 298 -9.19 -7.85 -14.79
C PHE A 298 -9.22 -6.33 -14.96
N ILE A 299 -10.41 -5.74 -15.11
CA ILE A 299 -10.57 -4.28 -15.22
C ILE A 299 -10.06 -3.58 -13.96
N GLU A 300 -10.38 -4.10 -12.77
CA GLU A 300 -9.93 -3.55 -11.48
C GLU A 300 -8.40 -3.55 -11.33
N ILE A 301 -7.72 -4.64 -11.73
CA ILE A 301 -6.25 -4.68 -11.69
C ILE A 301 -5.60 -3.80 -12.75
N ILE A 302 -6.18 -3.69 -13.94
CA ILE A 302 -5.66 -2.79 -14.99
C ILE A 302 -5.80 -1.34 -14.53
N GLU A 303 -6.94 -0.98 -13.92
CA GLU A 303 -7.14 0.34 -13.33
C GLU A 303 -6.08 0.63 -12.25
N THR A 304 -5.79 -0.35 -11.40
CA THR A 304 -4.77 -0.25 -10.35
C THR A 304 -3.37 -0.04 -10.93
N ILE A 305 -2.97 -0.86 -11.91
CA ILE A 305 -1.67 -0.74 -12.58
C ILE A 305 -1.57 0.57 -13.36
N HIS A 306 -2.63 0.99 -14.04
CA HIS A 306 -2.70 2.28 -14.72
C HIS A 306 -2.46 3.41 -13.70
N PHE A 307 -3.11 3.37 -12.53
CA PHE A 307 -2.87 4.34 -11.47
C PHE A 307 -1.43 4.35 -10.95
N GLN A 308 -0.82 3.18 -10.80
CA GLN A 308 0.56 3.04 -10.33
C GLN A 308 1.57 3.61 -11.35
N LEU A 309 1.47 3.20 -12.61
CA LEU A 309 2.46 3.51 -13.66
C LEU A 309 2.18 4.82 -14.41
N LYS A 310 0.91 5.19 -14.56
CA LYS A 310 0.46 6.33 -15.36
C LYS A 310 -0.50 7.26 -14.66
N GLY A 311 -0.84 7.07 -13.38
CA GLY A 311 -1.91 7.84 -12.72
C GLY A 311 -3.27 7.63 -13.39
N THR A 312 -4.03 8.68 -13.64
CA THR A 312 -5.37 8.55 -14.26
C THR A 312 -5.31 8.83 -15.76
N PRO A 313 -6.31 8.38 -16.57
CA PRO A 313 -6.36 8.64 -18.00
C PRO A 313 -6.36 10.15 -18.32
N SER A 314 -5.81 10.55 -19.47
CA SER A 314 -5.76 11.98 -19.83
C SER A 314 -7.15 12.58 -20.07
N ALA A 315 -7.48 13.64 -19.33
CA ALA A 315 -8.70 14.41 -19.51
C ALA A 315 -8.70 15.15 -20.85
N SER A 316 -7.53 15.64 -21.28
CA SER A 316 -7.38 16.38 -22.54
C SER A 316 -7.69 15.50 -23.74
N GLU A 317 -7.25 14.23 -23.71
CA GLU A 317 -7.56 13.26 -24.77
C GLU A 317 -9.04 12.87 -24.79
N ILE A 318 -9.66 12.71 -23.62
CA ILE A 318 -11.09 12.43 -23.50
C ILE A 318 -11.90 13.60 -24.05
N GLU A 319 -11.51 14.84 -23.75
CA GLU A 319 -12.22 16.04 -24.23
C GLU A 319 -12.01 16.27 -25.72
N LEU A 320 -10.79 16.12 -26.24
CA LEU A 320 -10.49 16.24 -27.67
C LEU A 320 -11.31 15.22 -28.49
N LEU A 321 -11.32 13.95 -28.08
CA LEU A 321 -12.12 12.92 -28.77
C LEU A 321 -13.63 13.20 -28.64
N SER A 322 -14.08 13.68 -27.49
CA SER A 322 -15.49 14.07 -27.30
C SER A 322 -15.88 15.22 -28.22
N PHE A 323 -15.01 16.22 -28.39
CA PHE A 323 -15.24 17.36 -29.28
C PHE A 323 -15.35 16.92 -30.75
N ILE A 324 -14.43 16.07 -31.21
CA ILE A 324 -14.43 15.53 -32.58
C ILE A 324 -15.73 14.77 -32.87
N LEU A 325 -16.18 13.92 -31.93
CA LEU A 325 -17.37 13.08 -32.08
C LEU A 325 -18.68 13.89 -31.98
N LYS A 326 -18.77 14.86 -31.07
CA LYS A 326 -19.98 15.70 -30.91
C LYS A 326 -20.27 16.57 -32.12
N ASN A 327 -19.22 17.09 -32.75
CA ASN A 327 -19.32 18.03 -33.88
C ASN A 327 -19.22 17.34 -35.25
N ASP A 328 -19.20 16.00 -35.27
CA ASP A 328 -19.19 15.18 -36.49
C ASP A 328 -18.10 15.60 -37.50
N LEU A 329 -16.95 16.04 -36.96
CA LEU A 329 -15.80 16.50 -37.75
C LEU A 329 -15.18 15.38 -38.59
N ILE A 330 -15.61 14.14 -38.34
CA ILE A 330 -15.20 12.91 -39.00
C ILE A 330 -15.63 12.86 -40.47
N LYS A 331 -16.80 13.41 -40.81
CA LYS A 331 -17.32 13.40 -42.19
C LYS A 331 -16.42 14.10 -43.21
N LYS A 332 -15.52 14.97 -42.76
CA LYS A 332 -14.50 15.60 -43.60
C LYS A 332 -13.42 14.63 -44.10
N PHE A 333 -13.26 13.46 -43.45
CA PHE A 333 -12.24 12.45 -43.80
C PHE A 333 -12.76 11.32 -44.69
N ASP A 334 -14.07 11.01 -44.64
CA ASP A 334 -14.69 9.90 -45.39
C ASP A 334 -14.94 10.20 -46.88
N THR A 335 -14.57 11.38 -47.38
CA THR A 335 -14.72 11.75 -48.81
C THR A 335 -13.70 11.08 -49.75
N SER A 336 -12.82 10.21 -49.24
CA SER A 336 -11.85 9.46 -50.07
C SER A 336 -11.73 7.98 -49.70
N GLY A 337 -12.84 7.24 -49.68
CA GLY A 337 -12.76 5.77 -49.66
C GLY A 337 -14.12 5.10 -49.54
N LYS A 338 -14.51 4.31 -50.54
CA LYS A 338 -15.72 3.47 -50.51
C LYS A 338 -15.74 2.65 -49.19
N PRO A 339 -16.90 2.49 -48.54
CA PRO A 339 -17.00 1.71 -47.32
C PRO A 339 -16.62 0.25 -47.61
N ASN A 340 -15.50 -0.20 -47.06
CA ASN A 340 -15.12 -1.61 -47.06
C ASN A 340 -15.92 -2.34 -45.97
N VAL A 341 -17.17 -2.62 -46.27
CA VAL A 341 -17.88 -3.78 -45.74
C VAL A 341 -18.25 -4.64 -46.95
N ILE A 342 -17.32 -5.50 -47.37
CA ILE A 342 -17.66 -6.57 -48.30
C ILE A 342 -18.29 -7.68 -47.44
N VAL A 343 -19.61 -7.74 -47.50
CA VAL A 343 -20.35 -8.96 -47.16
C VAL A 343 -19.95 -9.99 -48.21
N GLU A 344 -19.25 -11.06 -47.82
CA GLU A 344 -19.05 -12.22 -48.69
C GLU A 344 -20.42 -12.90 -48.89
N THR A 345 -21.04 -12.61 -50.03
CA THR A 345 -22.07 -13.47 -50.61
C THR A 345 -21.44 -14.33 -51.69
N GLU A 346 -21.65 -15.64 -51.57
CA GLU A 346 -21.41 -16.62 -52.63
C GLU A 346 -22.09 -16.16 -53.92
N TYR A 347 -21.35 -16.05 -55.02
CA TYR A 347 -21.95 -16.17 -56.33
C TYR A 347 -21.02 -16.83 -57.35
N ASP A 348 -21.64 -17.78 -58.04
CA ASP A 348 -21.15 -18.62 -59.12
C ASP A 348 -21.01 -17.82 -60.42
N GLY A 349 -20.20 -18.32 -61.35
CA GLY A 349 -19.65 -17.56 -62.49
C GLY A 349 -20.65 -16.96 -63.49
N TYR A 350 -20.20 -15.95 -64.23
CA TYR A 350 -19.94 -16.08 -65.68
C TYR A 350 -19.17 -14.86 -66.23
N ILE A 351 -18.36 -15.18 -67.23
CA ILE A 351 -17.37 -14.35 -67.93
C ILE A 351 -18.04 -13.30 -68.82
N THR A 352 -17.51 -12.08 -68.82
CA THR A 352 -17.53 -11.20 -70.00
C THR A 352 -16.19 -10.49 -70.16
N ARG A 353 -15.55 -10.76 -71.30
CA ARG A 353 -14.29 -10.19 -71.78
C ARG A 353 -14.45 -8.72 -72.14
N GLY A 354 -13.36 -7.98 -71.91
CA GLY A 354 -12.97 -6.84 -72.73
C GLY A 354 -12.70 -5.59 -71.91
N ILE A 355 -11.44 -5.12 -71.90
CA ILE A 355 -11.03 -3.76 -72.27
C ILE A 355 -9.50 -3.70 -72.32
N ASN A 356 -9.02 -3.08 -73.39
CA ASN A 356 -7.64 -2.90 -73.83
C ASN A 356 -6.78 -2.08 -72.85
N GLU A 357 -5.54 -2.55 -72.64
CA GLU A 357 -4.38 -1.85 -72.05
C GLU A 357 -3.83 -0.69 -72.91
N ALA A 358 -4.67 -0.02 -73.72
CA ALA A 358 -4.24 1.03 -74.64
C ALA A 358 -4.85 2.42 -74.37
N ALA A 359 -5.48 2.65 -73.20
CA ALA A 359 -6.24 3.88 -72.92
C ALA A 359 -5.77 4.70 -71.69
N TYR A 360 -4.60 4.42 -71.11
CA TYR A 360 -4.03 5.23 -70.01
C TYR A 360 -2.83 6.12 -70.41
N GLY A 361 -2.35 6.03 -71.65
CA GLY A 361 -1.23 6.82 -72.15
C GLY A 361 -1.59 8.19 -72.77
N ALA A 362 -2.88 8.53 -72.89
CA ALA A 362 -3.33 9.68 -73.70
C ALA A 362 -3.89 10.88 -72.91
N HIS A 363 -4.05 10.78 -71.58
CA HIS A 363 -4.55 11.90 -70.76
C HIS A 363 -3.47 12.63 -69.94
N ALA A 364 -2.23 12.14 -69.93
CA ALA A 364 -1.10 12.79 -69.27
C ALA A 364 -0.43 13.90 -70.12
N LYS A 365 -0.73 13.99 -71.41
CA LYS A 365 -0.01 14.88 -72.35
C LYS A 365 -0.70 16.22 -72.65
N VAL A 366 -1.91 16.45 -72.14
CA VAL A 366 -2.67 17.70 -72.38
C VAL A 366 -2.58 18.70 -71.20
N TYR A 367 -2.12 18.25 -70.03
CA TYR A 367 -1.91 19.12 -68.86
C TYR A 367 -0.50 19.73 -68.80
N GLU A 368 0.51 19.10 -69.43
CA GLU A 368 1.87 19.67 -69.52
C GLU A 368 1.94 20.89 -70.44
N GLU A 369 1.20 20.90 -71.55
CA GLU A 369 1.26 21.98 -72.54
C GLU A 369 0.52 23.25 -72.11
N LYS A 370 -0.36 23.19 -71.10
CA LYS A 370 -1.08 24.38 -70.57
C LYS A 370 -0.37 25.06 -69.39
N ILE A 371 0.57 24.41 -68.73
CA ILE A 371 1.35 25.00 -67.63
C ILE A 371 2.64 25.66 -68.15
N GLY A 372 3.18 25.20 -69.28
CA GLY A 372 4.39 25.77 -69.90
C GLY A 372 4.23 27.20 -70.44
N ALA A 373 3.02 27.64 -70.79
CA ALA A 373 2.80 28.94 -71.42
C ALA A 373 2.69 30.13 -70.44
N ILE A 374 2.43 29.89 -69.15
CA ILE A 374 2.28 30.95 -68.13
C ILE A 374 3.63 31.33 -67.49
N ILE A 375 4.69 30.54 -67.71
CA ILE A 375 6.01 30.71 -67.09
C ILE A 375 7.04 31.36 -68.05
N SER A 376 6.61 31.92 -69.18
CA SER A 376 7.55 32.48 -70.18
C SER A 376 7.62 34.01 -70.25
N ASP A 377 6.82 34.78 -69.50
CA ASP A 377 6.79 36.25 -69.64
C ASP A 377 7.32 37.06 -68.44
N LYS A 378 8.01 36.42 -67.47
CA LYS A 378 8.60 37.12 -66.31
C LYS A 378 10.00 36.66 -65.89
N SER A 379 10.78 36.00 -66.76
CA SER A 379 12.10 35.48 -66.39
C SER A 379 13.27 36.45 -66.56
N GLN A 380 13.10 37.59 -67.24
CA GLN A 380 14.24 38.44 -67.61
C GLN A 380 14.63 39.52 -66.58
N ARG A 381 13.94 39.61 -65.44
CA ARG A 381 14.26 40.57 -64.36
C ARG A 381 14.82 39.94 -63.07
N PHE A 382 14.92 38.61 -63.01
CA PHE A 382 15.41 37.89 -61.83
C PHE A 382 16.87 37.44 -61.93
N GLY A 383 17.48 37.47 -63.12
CA GLY A 383 18.85 36.99 -63.35
C GLY A 383 19.93 37.81 -62.62
N GLU A 384 19.80 39.13 -62.58
CA GLU A 384 20.85 40.01 -62.03
C GLU A 384 20.74 40.20 -60.50
N ILE A 385 19.61 39.84 -59.89
CA ILE A 385 19.42 39.87 -58.42
C ILE A 385 19.87 38.53 -57.79
N ALA A 386 19.81 37.43 -58.54
CA ALA A 386 20.17 36.11 -58.08
C ALA A 386 21.67 35.95 -57.81
N GLU A 387 22.55 36.50 -58.65
CA GLU A 387 24.02 36.38 -58.45
C GLU A 387 24.52 37.13 -57.20
N SER A 388 23.97 38.31 -56.92
CA SER A 388 24.32 39.11 -55.72
C SER A 388 23.76 38.51 -54.41
N LEU A 389 22.63 37.81 -54.47
CA LEU A 389 22.09 37.04 -53.35
C LEU A 389 22.85 35.73 -53.13
N GLN A 390 23.37 35.10 -54.18
CA GLN A 390 24.13 33.85 -54.08
C GLN A 390 25.47 34.06 -53.37
N GLU A 391 26.18 35.17 -53.64
CA GLU A 391 27.44 35.49 -52.96
C GLU A 391 27.24 35.87 -51.48
N LYS A 392 26.15 36.58 -51.15
CA LYS A 392 25.77 36.87 -49.75
C LYS A 392 25.26 35.62 -49.02
N ALA A 393 24.52 34.75 -49.70
CA ALA A 393 24.06 33.47 -49.16
C ALA A 393 25.24 32.52 -48.90
N ASN A 394 26.22 32.44 -49.81
CA ASN A 394 27.41 31.59 -49.61
C ASN A 394 28.34 32.14 -48.51
N SER A 395 28.44 33.46 -48.34
CA SER A 395 29.12 34.10 -47.21
C SER A 395 28.40 33.85 -45.86
N LEU A 396 27.07 33.79 -45.85
CA LEU A 396 26.27 33.43 -44.66
C LEU A 396 26.28 31.92 -44.37
N ILE A 397 26.28 31.08 -45.39
CA ILE A 397 26.33 29.60 -45.29
C ILE A 397 27.72 29.12 -44.86
N SER A 398 28.79 29.80 -45.26
CA SER A 398 30.16 29.51 -44.78
C SER A 398 30.41 29.95 -43.33
N LYS A 399 29.59 30.87 -42.79
CA LYS A 399 29.57 31.21 -41.34
C LYS A 399 28.51 30.44 -40.53
N SER A 400 27.54 29.80 -41.18
CA SER A 400 26.51 28.96 -40.54
C SER A 400 26.79 27.45 -40.62
N SER A 401 27.96 27.02 -41.10
CA SER A 401 28.35 25.61 -41.25
C SER A 401 29.18 25.06 -40.08
N ILE A 402 29.16 25.73 -38.92
CA ILE A 402 29.69 25.19 -37.66
C ILE A 402 28.67 25.48 -36.54
N GLN A 403 27.61 24.66 -36.46
CA GLN A 403 26.77 24.30 -35.29
C GLN A 403 25.33 23.97 -35.75
N THR A 404 25.03 22.68 -35.84
CA THR A 404 23.70 22.12 -36.12
C THR A 404 22.76 22.24 -34.91
N ASN A 405 21.74 23.11 -35.01
CA ASN A 405 20.59 23.22 -34.09
C ASN A 405 19.47 22.24 -34.52
N ALA A 406 18.89 21.49 -33.58
CA ALA A 406 17.97 20.38 -33.86
C ALA A 406 16.48 20.75 -33.98
N PHE A 407 16.02 21.92 -33.51
CA PHE A 407 14.63 22.38 -33.74
C PHE A 407 14.66 23.69 -34.52
N LYS A 408 14.07 23.70 -35.72
CA LYS A 408 14.30 24.77 -36.72
C LYS A 408 13.49 26.05 -36.50
N SER A 409 12.30 26.01 -35.89
CA SER A 409 11.44 27.17 -35.57
C SER A 409 10.07 26.70 -35.06
N ASP A 410 9.32 27.57 -34.37
CA ASP A 410 7.87 27.36 -34.13
C ASP A 410 7.08 27.50 -35.45
N LEU A 411 6.47 26.41 -35.93
CA LEU A 411 5.73 26.36 -37.20
C LEU A 411 4.32 26.95 -37.10
N PHE A 412 3.80 27.08 -35.88
CA PHE A 412 2.42 27.51 -35.61
C PHE A 412 2.36 28.88 -34.93
N GLY A 413 3.50 29.53 -34.64
CA GLY A 413 3.56 30.78 -33.91
C GLY A 413 2.85 31.96 -34.58
N GLY A 414 2.70 31.92 -35.91
CA GLY A 414 1.95 32.92 -36.69
C GLY A 414 0.43 32.69 -36.76
N LEU A 415 -0.09 31.61 -36.17
CA LEU A 415 -1.50 31.21 -36.27
C LEU A 415 -2.27 31.47 -34.97
N THR A 416 -3.55 31.80 -35.10
CA THR A 416 -4.49 31.89 -33.97
C THR A 416 -4.77 30.51 -33.36
N ALA A 417 -5.31 30.46 -32.13
CA ALA A 417 -5.65 29.18 -31.50
C ALA A 417 -6.65 28.35 -32.32
N SER A 418 -7.66 29.03 -32.88
CA SER A 418 -8.67 28.44 -33.76
C SER A 418 -8.07 27.88 -35.05
N GLU A 419 -7.14 28.60 -35.70
CA GLU A 419 -6.45 28.10 -36.90
C GLU A 419 -5.61 26.85 -36.61
N VAL A 420 -4.93 26.80 -35.46
CA VAL A 420 -4.19 25.60 -35.04
C VAL A 420 -5.14 24.45 -34.71
N LEU A 421 -6.28 24.70 -34.07
CA LEU A 421 -7.32 23.70 -33.82
C LEU A 421 -7.90 23.12 -35.13
N ALA A 422 -8.19 23.98 -36.11
CA ALA A 422 -8.66 23.57 -37.43
C ALA A 422 -7.62 22.69 -38.15
N LYS A 423 -6.33 23.03 -38.05
CA LYS A 423 -5.24 22.20 -38.58
C LYS A 423 -5.09 20.88 -37.83
N LEU A 424 -5.16 20.88 -36.50
CA LEU A 424 -5.07 19.68 -35.67
C LEU A 424 -6.19 18.70 -36.01
N THR A 425 -7.44 19.19 -36.07
CA THR A 425 -8.58 18.35 -36.41
C THR A 425 -8.47 17.82 -37.84
N SER A 426 -8.10 18.65 -38.81
CA SER A 426 -7.96 18.24 -40.22
C SER A 426 -6.81 17.26 -40.49
N ASN A 427 -5.79 17.23 -39.62
CA ASN A 427 -4.59 16.40 -39.77
C ASN A 427 -4.42 15.41 -38.61
N ILE A 428 -5.50 15.06 -37.90
CA ILE A 428 -5.44 14.25 -36.67
C ILE A 428 -4.76 12.88 -36.88
N TYR A 429 -4.82 12.34 -38.10
CA TYR A 429 -4.22 11.07 -38.51
C TYR A 429 -2.76 11.18 -39.00
N SER A 430 -2.27 12.39 -39.25
CA SER A 430 -0.95 12.63 -39.86
C SER A 430 0.14 12.60 -38.80
N LYS A 431 1.05 11.61 -38.88
CA LYS A 431 2.21 11.51 -37.98
C LYS A 431 3.17 12.68 -38.13
N ASP A 432 3.34 13.19 -39.35
CA ASP A 432 4.20 14.35 -39.62
C ASP A 432 3.68 15.60 -38.91
N PHE A 433 2.36 15.85 -38.98
CA PHE A 433 1.74 16.96 -38.26
C PHE A 433 1.86 16.82 -36.74
N GLN A 434 1.70 15.60 -36.22
CA GLN A 434 1.87 15.33 -34.80
C GLN A 434 3.30 15.65 -34.33
N GLN A 435 4.30 15.30 -35.14
CA GLN A 435 5.70 15.65 -34.86
C GLN A 435 5.95 17.15 -34.94
N ASP A 436 5.41 17.85 -35.94
CA ASP A 436 5.49 19.31 -36.05
C ASP A 436 4.92 20.02 -34.81
N LEU A 437 3.83 19.48 -34.24
CA LEU A 437 3.22 19.98 -33.02
C LEU A 437 4.10 19.73 -31.79
N VAL A 438 4.72 18.55 -31.70
CA VAL A 438 5.70 18.22 -30.65
C VAL A 438 6.90 19.15 -30.73
N ASP A 439 7.45 19.38 -31.91
CA ASP A 439 8.62 20.23 -32.12
C ASP A 439 8.32 21.69 -31.79
N SER A 440 7.14 22.20 -32.20
CA SER A 440 6.69 23.56 -31.87
C SER A 440 6.40 23.73 -30.37
N PHE A 441 5.84 22.70 -29.73
CA PHE A 441 5.69 22.64 -28.27
C PHE A 441 7.04 22.69 -27.57
N LEU A 442 7.98 21.81 -27.93
CA LEU A 442 9.31 21.77 -27.32
C LEU A 442 10.07 23.07 -27.55
N TYR A 443 10.01 23.66 -28.75
CA TYR A 443 10.58 24.97 -29.03
C TYR A 443 10.06 26.03 -28.07
N SER A 444 8.72 26.12 -27.93
CA SER A 444 8.07 27.06 -27.02
C SER A 444 8.45 26.77 -25.57
N PHE A 445 8.35 25.52 -25.11
CA PHE A 445 8.69 25.12 -23.75
C PHE A 445 10.14 25.45 -23.37
N LEU A 446 11.10 25.15 -24.24
CA LEU A 446 12.53 25.40 -24.02
C LEU A 446 12.87 26.89 -24.01
N HIS A 447 12.04 27.74 -24.63
CA HIS A 447 12.19 29.19 -24.50
C HIS A 447 11.96 29.67 -23.06
N HIS A 448 11.07 29.01 -22.32
CA HIS A 448 10.82 29.30 -20.89
C HIS A 448 11.74 28.51 -19.95
N HIS A 449 12.37 27.44 -20.44
CA HIS A 449 13.28 26.56 -19.69
C HIS A 449 14.64 26.40 -20.39
N PRO A 450 15.45 27.47 -20.47
CA PRO A 450 16.73 27.47 -21.20
C PRO A 450 17.80 26.57 -20.57
N GLU A 451 17.60 26.07 -19.34
CA GLU A 451 18.50 25.12 -18.69
C GLU A 451 18.55 23.74 -19.38
N TYR A 452 17.58 23.42 -20.24
CA TYR A 452 17.52 22.12 -20.91
C TYR A 452 18.13 22.16 -22.31
N ARG A 453 18.82 21.07 -22.68
CA ARG A 453 19.40 20.90 -24.03
C ARG A 453 18.37 20.33 -24.99
N SER A 454 18.01 21.11 -26.00
CA SER A 454 17.02 20.78 -27.03
C SER A 454 17.10 19.34 -27.55
N LYS A 455 18.26 18.93 -28.07
CA LYS A 455 18.48 17.59 -28.66
C LYS A 455 18.29 16.41 -27.69
N ASN A 456 18.14 16.68 -26.39
CA ASN A 456 18.04 15.68 -25.33
C ASN A 456 16.68 15.69 -24.63
N CYS A 457 15.71 16.48 -25.14
CA CYS A 457 14.39 16.62 -24.56
C CYS A 457 13.35 15.79 -25.28
N TYR A 458 12.54 15.07 -24.52
CA TYR A 458 11.48 14.20 -25.03
C TYR A 458 10.15 14.48 -24.33
N VAL A 459 9.06 14.44 -25.10
CA VAL A 459 7.70 14.62 -24.58
C VAL A 459 7.14 13.30 -24.08
N ILE A 460 6.69 13.27 -22.83
CA ILE A 460 6.09 12.08 -22.21
C ILE A 460 4.57 12.26 -22.16
N SER A 461 3.85 11.35 -22.83
CA SER A 461 2.40 11.19 -22.76
C SER A 461 1.97 10.48 -21.47
N GLY A 462 2.23 11.13 -20.35
CA GLY A 462 1.96 10.68 -18.99
C GLY A 462 2.47 11.68 -17.96
N SER A 463 2.43 11.32 -16.68
CA SER A 463 3.09 12.12 -15.61
C SER A 463 4.54 11.73 -15.42
N SER A 464 5.24 12.38 -14.47
CA SER A 464 6.55 11.94 -13.97
C SER A 464 6.62 10.44 -13.67
N ARG A 465 5.55 9.84 -13.14
CA ARG A 465 5.46 8.39 -12.92
C ARG A 465 5.70 7.55 -14.16
N THR A 466 5.19 8.00 -15.30
CA THR A 466 5.34 7.32 -16.58
C THR A 466 6.79 7.42 -17.00
N GLY A 467 7.39 8.63 -16.98
CA GLY A 467 8.78 8.79 -17.36
C GLY A 467 9.75 7.99 -16.49
N LEU A 468 9.60 8.10 -15.16
CA LEU A 468 10.42 7.34 -14.20
C LEU A 468 10.17 5.82 -14.31
N GLY A 469 8.93 5.40 -14.56
CA GLY A 469 8.59 3.99 -14.75
C GLY A 469 9.22 3.39 -16.02
N LEU A 470 9.28 4.15 -17.11
CA LEU A 470 9.98 3.73 -18.32
C LEU A 470 11.49 3.60 -18.09
N LEU A 471 12.10 4.55 -17.36
CA LEU A 471 13.50 4.44 -16.94
C LEU A 471 13.74 3.17 -16.12
N GLY A 472 12.87 2.92 -15.12
CA GLY A 472 13.05 1.87 -14.14
C GLY A 472 12.83 0.46 -14.65
N PHE A 473 11.76 0.25 -15.42
CA PHE A 473 11.39 -1.09 -15.91
C PHE A 473 12.00 -1.43 -17.27
N HIS A 474 12.39 -0.45 -18.07
CA HIS A 474 12.73 -0.68 -19.48
C HIS A 474 14.08 -0.08 -19.93
N CYS A 475 14.65 0.93 -19.25
CA CYS A 475 15.91 1.56 -19.68
C CYS A 475 17.15 1.12 -18.89
N GLY A 476 16.99 0.38 -17.79
CA GLY A 476 18.09 -0.24 -17.04
C GLY A 476 18.39 0.38 -15.67
N ILE A 477 17.70 1.45 -15.25
CA ILE A 477 17.83 2.02 -13.90
C ILE A 477 16.97 1.21 -12.92
N THR A 478 17.41 0.01 -12.55
CA THR A 478 16.56 -0.96 -11.84
C THR A 478 16.49 -0.77 -10.32
N GLU A 479 17.35 0.07 -9.74
CA GLU A 479 17.39 0.32 -8.30
C GLU A 479 17.59 1.80 -7.96
N VAL A 480 16.79 2.33 -7.03
CA VAL A 480 16.84 3.76 -6.65
C VAL A 480 16.97 3.97 -5.15
N ILE A 481 17.82 4.91 -4.74
CA ILE A 481 17.89 5.46 -3.39
C ILE A 481 17.13 6.79 -3.36
N PHE A 482 16.27 7.01 -2.37
CA PHE A 482 15.51 8.27 -2.25
C PHE A 482 15.24 8.64 -0.78
N PRO A 483 14.97 9.93 -0.47
CA PRO A 483 14.67 10.36 0.89
C PRO A 483 13.28 9.92 1.38
N ASP A 484 13.17 9.55 2.66
CA ASP A 484 11.92 9.12 3.28
C ASP A 484 10.85 10.22 3.29
N LEU A 485 9.59 9.85 3.54
CA LEU A 485 8.41 10.73 3.41
C LEU A 485 8.19 11.24 1.97
N SER A 486 8.85 10.64 0.99
CA SER A 486 8.58 10.81 -0.43
C SER A 486 7.30 10.11 -0.88
N TRP A 487 6.84 10.41 -2.09
CA TRP A 487 5.80 9.60 -2.73
C TRP A 487 6.35 8.22 -3.17
N THR A 488 5.44 7.32 -3.56
CA THR A 488 5.72 5.90 -3.77
C THR A 488 6.55 5.61 -5.04
N TYR A 489 7.88 5.78 -4.98
CA TYR A 489 8.82 5.42 -6.06
C TYR A 489 8.87 3.91 -6.35
N GLU A 490 8.40 3.07 -5.43
CA GLU A 490 8.27 1.61 -5.59
C GLU A 490 7.36 1.22 -6.76
N HIS A 491 6.52 2.13 -7.24
CA HIS A 491 5.71 1.92 -8.43
C HIS A 491 6.48 2.16 -9.73
N CYS A 492 7.63 2.83 -9.70
CA CYS A 492 8.42 3.18 -10.88
C CYS A 492 9.69 2.33 -11.02
N PHE A 493 10.20 1.78 -9.91
CA PHE A 493 11.47 1.07 -9.89
C PHE A 493 11.33 -0.35 -9.30
N PRO A 494 11.97 -1.37 -9.91
CA PRO A 494 11.95 -2.74 -9.38
C PRO A 494 12.48 -2.90 -7.95
N LYS A 495 13.48 -2.10 -7.58
CA LYS A 495 14.08 -2.10 -6.24
C LYS A 495 14.23 -0.67 -5.74
N VAL A 496 14.03 -0.48 -4.44
CA VAL A 496 14.27 0.82 -3.80
C VAL A 496 15.04 0.67 -2.49
N THR A 497 15.70 1.73 -2.07
CA THR A 497 16.29 1.89 -0.74
C THR A 497 15.96 3.28 -0.22
N VAL A 498 15.54 3.40 1.03
CA VAL A 498 15.05 4.67 1.59
C VAL A 498 15.99 5.17 2.68
N VAL A 499 16.26 6.47 2.68
CA VAL A 499 17.10 7.14 3.69
C VAL A 499 16.24 8.13 4.47
N PRO A 500 16.22 8.11 5.81
CA PRO A 500 15.41 9.04 6.60
C PRO A 500 15.80 10.49 6.36
N LEU A 501 14.84 11.41 6.46
CA LEU A 501 15.12 12.83 6.59
C LEU A 501 15.68 13.14 8.00
N THR A 502 16.29 14.30 8.16
CA THR A 502 16.67 14.83 9.47
C THR A 502 15.44 15.22 10.29
N ASP A 503 15.60 15.48 11.59
CA ASP A 503 14.50 15.86 12.50
C ASP A 503 13.78 17.15 12.07
N ASN A 504 14.43 17.99 11.27
CA ASN A 504 13.88 19.23 10.71
C ASN A 504 13.21 19.04 9.33
N PHE A 505 13.08 17.79 8.86
CA PHE A 505 12.66 17.42 7.51
C PHE A 505 13.60 17.92 6.39
N GLU A 506 14.89 18.12 6.68
CA GLU A 506 15.93 18.38 5.67
C GLU A 506 16.59 17.07 5.21
N LEU A 507 17.29 17.13 4.08
CA LEU A 507 17.95 15.99 3.45
C LEU A 507 19.13 15.46 4.28
N ASP A 508 19.16 14.15 4.56
CA ASP A 508 20.34 13.49 5.16
C ASP A 508 21.35 13.12 4.06
N VAL A 509 22.13 14.11 3.64
CA VAL A 509 23.12 13.95 2.56
C VAL A 509 24.17 12.89 2.91
N ASP A 510 24.64 12.84 4.16
CA ASP A 510 25.64 11.86 4.58
C ASP A 510 25.06 10.45 4.61
N GLY A 511 23.81 10.31 5.06
CA GLY A 511 23.06 9.05 4.99
C GLY A 511 22.88 8.54 3.56
N ILE A 512 22.56 9.42 2.61
CA ILE A 512 22.44 9.07 1.18
C ILE A 512 23.80 8.62 0.62
N ILE A 513 24.86 9.38 0.87
CA ILE A 513 26.22 9.03 0.44
C ILE A 513 26.65 7.68 1.03
N ALA A 514 26.36 7.44 2.31
CA ALA A 514 26.67 6.17 2.97
C ALA A 514 25.88 4.99 2.35
N ALA A 515 24.60 5.20 2.02
CA ALA A 515 23.78 4.19 1.35
C ALA A 515 24.34 3.85 -0.04
N VAL A 516 24.72 4.85 -0.83
CA VAL A 516 25.37 4.64 -2.14
C VAL A 516 26.71 3.90 -1.99
N LYS A 517 27.57 4.31 -1.06
CA LYS A 517 28.84 3.62 -0.78
C LYS A 517 28.65 2.16 -0.41
N LYS A 518 27.63 1.86 0.40
CA LYS A 518 27.27 0.48 0.74
C LYS A 518 26.88 -0.32 -0.50
N LYS A 519 26.02 0.22 -1.37
CA LYS A 519 25.64 -0.44 -2.63
C LYS A 519 26.83 -0.70 -3.54
N LEU A 520 27.72 0.27 -3.70
CA LEU A 520 28.94 0.13 -4.51
C LEU A 520 29.94 -0.87 -3.91
N SER A 521 29.99 -0.99 -2.58
CA SER A 521 30.81 -1.98 -1.88
C SER A 521 30.25 -3.40 -2.06
N ASP A 522 28.93 -3.55 -2.08
CA ASP A 522 28.26 -4.83 -2.28
C ASP A 522 28.30 -5.27 -3.75
N ASP A 523 28.10 -4.34 -4.68
CA ASP A 523 28.24 -4.52 -6.13
C ASP A 523 28.86 -3.28 -6.80
N PRO A 524 30.12 -3.34 -7.26
CA PRO A 524 30.79 -2.25 -7.96
C PRO A 524 30.11 -1.82 -9.28
N HIS A 525 29.30 -2.69 -9.90
CA HIS A 525 28.53 -2.41 -11.11
C HIS A 525 27.22 -1.68 -10.83
N TRP A 526 26.85 -1.49 -9.55
CA TRP A 526 25.65 -0.76 -9.16
C TRP A 526 25.57 0.62 -9.81
N ARG A 527 26.71 1.29 -10.04
CA ARG A 527 26.76 2.59 -10.75
C ARG A 527 26.10 2.59 -12.14
N ASN A 528 26.00 1.43 -12.80
CA ASN A 528 25.46 1.30 -14.16
C ASN A 528 23.93 1.15 -14.19
N TYR A 529 23.32 0.74 -13.08
CA TYR A 529 21.88 0.46 -12.99
C TYR A 529 21.19 1.10 -11.78
N GLY A 530 21.96 1.74 -10.91
CA GLY A 530 21.53 2.40 -9.68
C GLY A 530 21.45 3.91 -9.83
N ALA A 531 20.49 4.55 -9.17
CA ALA A 531 20.36 6.00 -9.15
C ALA A 531 19.93 6.55 -7.79
N VAL A 532 20.08 7.87 -7.60
CA VAL A 532 19.49 8.62 -6.49
C VAL A 532 18.36 9.49 -7.02
N ALA A 533 17.14 9.34 -6.51
CA ALA A 533 16.00 10.18 -6.88
C ALA A 533 15.76 11.29 -5.85
N LEU A 534 15.54 12.50 -6.36
CA LEU A 534 15.28 13.69 -5.57
C LEU A 534 14.04 14.40 -6.13
N ASN A 535 13.16 14.84 -5.25
CA ASN A 535 12.06 15.76 -5.56
C ASN A 535 12.22 17.03 -4.72
N ASN A 536 12.50 18.15 -5.37
CA ASN A 536 12.65 19.44 -4.71
C ASN A 536 11.89 20.52 -5.48
N PRO A 537 10.90 21.22 -4.89
CA PRO A 537 10.37 21.06 -3.52
C PRO A 537 9.81 19.68 -3.19
N HIS A 538 9.96 19.27 -1.93
CA HIS A 538 9.70 17.92 -1.47
C HIS A 538 8.21 17.64 -1.21
N ASN A 539 7.70 16.59 -1.85
CA ASN A 539 6.44 15.93 -1.54
C ASN A 539 6.76 14.67 -0.74
N ALA A 540 6.31 14.51 0.52
CA ALA A 540 5.08 15.06 1.09
C ALA A 540 5.22 16.21 2.10
N THR A 541 6.44 16.64 2.43
CA THR A 541 6.68 17.54 3.57
C THR A 541 6.46 19.02 3.28
N GLY A 542 6.47 19.43 2.02
CA GLY A 542 6.40 20.85 1.63
C GLY A 542 7.67 21.64 1.95
N GLN A 543 8.80 20.96 2.15
CA GLN A 543 10.10 21.62 2.33
C GLN A 543 10.75 21.92 0.97
N GLU A 544 11.52 23.00 0.95
CA GLU A 544 12.56 23.23 -0.04
C GLU A 544 13.88 22.89 0.66
N PHE A 545 14.64 21.95 0.08
CA PHE A 545 15.91 21.51 0.68
C PHE A 545 16.99 22.57 0.51
N ASP A 546 17.91 22.63 1.48
CA ASP A 546 19.02 23.56 1.45
C ASP A 546 19.88 23.43 0.17
N LYS A 547 20.11 24.57 -0.49
CA LYS A 547 20.84 24.64 -1.76
C LYS A 547 22.29 24.18 -1.63
N ALA A 548 22.97 24.52 -0.53
CA ALA A 548 24.38 24.18 -0.34
C ALA A 548 24.56 22.68 -0.10
N GLU A 549 23.69 22.07 0.71
CA GLU A 549 23.68 20.62 0.93
C GLU A 549 23.32 19.85 -0.35
N LEU A 550 22.36 20.34 -1.16
CA LEU A 550 22.08 19.76 -2.47
C LEU A 550 23.30 19.82 -3.40
N LYS A 551 23.97 20.97 -3.50
CA LYS A 551 25.20 21.09 -4.29
C LYS A 551 26.29 20.13 -3.80
N ARG A 552 26.44 19.97 -2.49
CA ARG A 552 27.41 19.03 -1.88
C ARG A 552 27.10 17.59 -2.30
N LEU A 553 25.83 17.18 -2.23
CA LEU A 553 25.39 15.85 -2.66
C LEU A 553 25.64 15.63 -4.15
N LEU A 554 25.22 16.58 -5.00
CA LEU A 554 25.34 16.48 -6.46
C LEU A 554 26.80 16.39 -6.90
N LYS A 555 27.67 17.23 -6.32
CA LYS A 555 29.11 17.17 -6.58
C LYS A 555 29.67 15.78 -6.29
N TRP A 556 29.26 15.15 -5.18
CA TRP A 556 29.72 13.81 -4.84
C TRP A 556 29.15 12.74 -5.77
N LEU A 557 27.83 12.76 -6.03
CA LEU A 557 27.17 11.73 -6.86
C LEU A 557 27.63 11.78 -8.32
N LEU A 558 27.53 12.95 -8.94
CA LEU A 558 27.84 13.12 -10.36
C LEU A 558 29.34 12.98 -10.63
N GLY A 559 30.20 13.48 -9.73
CA GLY A 559 31.65 13.26 -9.80
C GLY A 559 32.07 11.78 -9.66
N ASN A 560 31.19 10.93 -9.12
CA ASN A 560 31.36 9.47 -9.10
C ASN A 560 30.57 8.75 -10.20
N LYS A 561 30.03 9.50 -11.18
CA LYS A 561 29.21 8.98 -12.29
C LYS A 561 28.00 8.14 -11.82
N ILE A 562 27.37 8.58 -10.73
CA ILE A 562 26.13 8.00 -10.22
C ILE A 562 24.95 8.77 -10.81
N PHE A 563 23.96 8.05 -11.34
CA PHE A 563 22.76 8.68 -11.89
C PHE A 563 21.97 9.43 -10.81
N VAL A 564 21.53 10.64 -11.13
CA VAL A 564 20.65 11.45 -10.30
C VAL A 564 19.35 11.71 -11.07
N LEU A 565 18.23 11.31 -10.50
CA LEU A 565 16.90 11.53 -11.07
C LEU A 565 16.25 12.72 -10.37
N ASP A 566 16.01 13.79 -11.13
CA ASP A 566 15.33 15.00 -10.68
C ASP A 566 13.83 14.91 -11.05
N ASP A 567 13.00 14.55 -10.07
CA ASP A 567 11.54 14.55 -10.20
C ASP A 567 10.99 15.94 -9.91
N LEU A 568 10.94 16.74 -10.97
CA LEU A 568 10.59 18.14 -10.93
C LEU A 568 9.09 18.34 -11.17
N SER A 569 8.31 18.07 -10.12
CA SER A 569 6.86 18.21 -10.15
C SER A 569 6.33 19.54 -9.57
N TYR A 570 7.16 20.32 -8.88
CA TYR A 570 6.73 21.49 -8.10
C TYR A 570 7.61 22.74 -8.29
N GLN A 571 8.28 22.87 -9.44
CA GLN A 571 9.14 24.03 -9.70
C GLN A 571 8.34 25.33 -9.51
N ASN A 572 8.90 26.27 -8.74
CA ASN A 572 8.31 27.58 -8.45
C ASN A 572 6.92 27.55 -7.77
N VAL A 573 6.43 26.40 -7.31
CA VAL A 573 5.15 26.29 -6.58
C VAL A 573 5.40 26.61 -5.12
N ALA A 574 4.83 27.72 -4.62
CA ALA A 574 4.88 28.09 -3.21
C ALA A 574 3.77 29.12 -2.87
N PRO A 575 3.30 29.19 -1.61
CA PRO A 575 2.34 30.21 -1.17
C PRO A 575 3.03 31.57 -0.93
N LYS A 576 3.51 32.22 -2.00
CA LYS A 576 4.24 33.51 -1.96
C LYS A 576 3.71 34.48 -3.02
N ASP A 577 3.90 35.79 -2.82
CA ASP A 577 3.56 36.79 -3.85
C ASP A 577 4.61 36.85 -4.96
N SER A 578 5.86 36.55 -4.62
CA SER A 578 6.98 36.50 -5.56
C SER A 578 7.07 35.13 -6.25
N LEU A 579 7.64 35.15 -7.45
CA LEU A 579 8.10 33.96 -8.14
C LEU A 579 9.57 33.73 -7.77
N ASP A 580 9.81 33.33 -6.51
CA ASP A 580 11.17 32.93 -6.09
C ASP A 580 11.57 31.69 -6.91
N VAL A 581 12.62 31.81 -7.73
CA VAL A 581 13.08 30.70 -8.57
C VAL A 581 13.73 29.65 -7.69
N ILE A 582 13.00 28.58 -7.40
CA ILE A 582 13.53 27.40 -6.72
C ILE A 582 14.35 26.65 -7.76
N LYS A 583 15.68 26.64 -7.59
CA LYS A 583 16.59 26.08 -8.60
C LYS A 583 16.42 24.57 -8.70
N THR A 584 16.34 24.08 -9.94
CA THR A 584 16.23 22.65 -10.25
C THR A 584 17.55 21.95 -10.01
N ILE A 585 17.54 20.62 -9.85
CA ILE A 585 18.80 19.85 -9.75
C ILE A 585 19.63 20.03 -11.03
N ARG A 586 18.99 20.15 -12.20
CA ARG A 586 19.68 20.49 -13.44
C ARG A 586 20.41 21.83 -13.35
N GLN A 587 19.72 22.90 -12.94
CA GLN A 587 20.33 24.22 -12.80
C GLN A 587 21.48 24.22 -11.79
N LEU A 588 21.33 23.50 -10.67
CA LEU A 588 22.40 23.35 -9.68
C LEU A 588 23.60 22.56 -10.24
N THR A 589 23.34 21.58 -11.10
CA THR A 589 24.37 20.79 -11.78
C THR A 589 25.14 21.65 -12.79
N ASP A 590 24.43 22.45 -13.60
CA ASP A 590 25.06 23.34 -14.57
C ASP A 590 25.90 24.43 -13.85
N GLU A 591 25.42 24.97 -12.72
CA GLU A 591 26.23 25.87 -11.85
C GLU A 591 27.53 25.20 -11.38
N LEU A 592 27.49 23.92 -10.98
CA LEU A 592 28.69 23.19 -10.55
C LEU A 592 29.69 22.96 -11.70
N VAL A 593 29.21 22.88 -12.94
CA VAL A 593 30.07 22.83 -14.13
C VAL A 593 30.70 24.20 -14.39
N GLU A 594 29.90 25.27 -14.36
CA GLU A 594 30.38 26.65 -14.52
C GLU A 594 31.41 27.04 -13.45
N GLU A 595 31.19 26.60 -12.20
CA GLU A 595 32.10 26.80 -11.07
C GLU A 595 33.36 25.90 -11.13
N GLY A 596 33.44 24.97 -12.08
CA GLY A 596 34.58 24.06 -12.27
C GLY A 596 34.66 22.91 -11.26
N TYR A 597 33.57 22.61 -10.56
CA TYR A 597 33.49 21.46 -9.63
C TYR A 597 33.10 20.15 -10.28
N LEU A 598 32.47 20.19 -11.46
CA LEU A 598 32.10 19.05 -12.30
C LEU A 598 32.51 19.32 -13.76
N ILE A 599 32.74 18.26 -14.53
CA ILE A 599 32.88 18.36 -15.99
C ILE A 599 31.56 18.04 -16.70
N GLU A 600 31.42 18.44 -17.97
CA GLU A 600 30.21 18.17 -18.76
C GLU A 600 29.82 16.69 -18.81
N GLU A 601 30.82 15.79 -18.89
CA GLU A 601 30.57 14.35 -18.93
C GLU A 601 29.90 13.83 -17.66
N GLU A 602 30.24 14.38 -16.49
CA GLU A 602 29.66 14.02 -15.19
C GLU A 602 28.24 14.57 -15.06
N ALA A 603 28.00 15.79 -15.56
CA ALA A 603 26.67 16.41 -15.58
C ALA A 603 25.65 15.63 -16.44
N ASN A 604 26.11 14.79 -17.37
CA ASN A 604 25.24 13.96 -18.20
C ASN A 604 24.52 12.85 -17.42
N TYR A 605 24.97 12.52 -16.21
CA TYR A 605 24.34 11.53 -15.32
C TYR A 605 23.12 12.08 -14.55
N ALA A 606 22.86 13.39 -14.60
CA ALA A 606 21.61 13.95 -14.13
C ALA A 606 20.52 13.78 -15.20
N ILE A 607 19.34 13.30 -14.82
CA ILE A 607 18.16 13.15 -15.66
C ILE A 607 17.01 13.90 -14.99
N THR A 608 16.37 14.82 -15.71
CA THR A 608 15.28 15.64 -15.15
C THR A 608 13.97 15.31 -15.82
N VAL A 609 12.94 15.06 -15.00
CA VAL A 609 11.55 14.85 -15.45
C VAL A 609 10.72 16.03 -14.94
N HIS A 610 10.38 16.94 -15.85
CA HIS A 610 9.57 18.13 -15.58
C HIS A 610 8.09 17.83 -15.85
N SER A 611 7.24 17.97 -14.83
CA SER A 611 5.79 17.77 -14.96
C SER A 611 5.00 19.07 -14.94
N VAL A 612 4.13 19.27 -15.92
CA VAL A 612 3.20 20.41 -16.00
C VAL A 612 2.01 20.27 -15.04
N SER A 613 1.91 19.15 -14.32
CA SER A 613 0.72 18.80 -13.52
C SER A 613 0.44 19.78 -12.37
N LYS A 614 1.47 20.29 -11.70
CA LYS A 614 1.33 21.21 -10.55
C LYS A 614 1.93 22.57 -10.84
N THR A 615 3.00 22.61 -11.62
CA THR A 615 3.57 23.85 -12.15
C THR A 615 2.51 24.60 -12.97
N ASP A 616 1.89 23.97 -13.96
CA ASP A 616 0.97 24.70 -14.85
C ASP A 616 -0.51 24.50 -14.49
N SER A 617 -0.78 23.83 -13.37
CA SER A 617 -2.12 23.43 -12.94
C SER A 617 -2.86 22.53 -13.94
N LEU A 618 -2.13 21.71 -14.72
CA LEU A 618 -2.66 20.82 -15.77
C LEU A 618 -2.53 19.33 -15.40
N ALA A 619 -2.98 18.93 -14.21
CA ALA A 619 -2.75 17.57 -13.71
C ALA A 619 -3.49 16.48 -14.51
N GLY A 620 -4.66 16.81 -15.05
CA GLY A 620 -5.47 15.97 -15.93
C GLY A 620 -4.96 15.87 -17.36
N ALA A 621 -4.08 16.77 -17.80
CA ALA A 621 -3.48 16.70 -19.13
C ALA A 621 -2.57 15.47 -19.31
N ARG A 622 -1.92 15.04 -18.22
CA ARG A 622 -0.97 13.91 -18.20
C ARG A 622 0.15 14.12 -19.22
N LEU A 623 0.89 15.21 -19.05
CA LEU A 623 2.04 15.57 -19.86
C LEU A 623 3.26 15.82 -18.98
N SER A 624 4.44 15.47 -19.46
CA SER A 624 5.74 15.80 -18.84
C SER A 624 6.81 15.91 -19.92
N VAL A 625 7.90 16.61 -19.63
CA VAL A 625 9.09 16.68 -20.49
C VAL A 625 10.25 16.05 -19.72
N ILE A 626 11.05 15.21 -20.37
CA ILE A 626 12.25 14.63 -19.79
C ILE A 626 13.49 15.06 -20.56
N GLU A 627 14.55 15.40 -19.85
CA GLU A 627 15.87 15.64 -20.43
C GLU A 627 16.82 14.50 -20.04
N ILE A 628 17.39 13.82 -21.04
CA ILE A 628 18.39 12.75 -20.85
C ILE A 628 19.63 13.09 -21.69
N ARG A 629 20.71 13.51 -21.03
CA ARG A 629 21.97 13.83 -21.72
C ARG A 629 22.88 12.60 -21.91
N HIS A 630 22.67 11.53 -21.14
CA HIS A 630 23.43 10.28 -21.26
C HIS A 630 22.98 9.47 -22.50
N ALA A 631 23.83 9.40 -23.53
CA ALA A 631 23.49 8.86 -24.85
C ALA A 631 22.85 7.46 -24.84
N GLU A 632 23.43 6.50 -24.12
CA GLU A 632 22.90 5.11 -24.11
C GLU A 632 21.50 5.01 -23.49
N ILE A 633 21.22 5.83 -22.46
CA ILE A 633 19.90 5.83 -21.82
C ILE A 633 18.92 6.58 -22.70
N ALA A 634 19.34 7.67 -23.35
CA ALA A 634 18.51 8.44 -24.27
C ALA A 634 18.05 7.58 -25.46
N GLU A 635 18.95 6.85 -26.13
CA GLU A 635 18.59 5.95 -27.25
C GLU A 635 17.57 4.87 -26.83
N LYS A 636 17.80 4.21 -25.70
CA LYS A 636 16.86 3.20 -25.17
C LYS A 636 15.50 3.83 -24.86
N TYR A 637 15.51 4.99 -24.21
CA TYR A 637 14.30 5.69 -23.79
C TYR A 637 13.47 6.16 -24.98
N GLU A 638 14.10 6.74 -25.99
CA GLU A 638 13.47 7.19 -27.23
C GLU A 638 12.82 6.02 -27.98
N ALA A 639 13.53 4.90 -28.12
CA ALA A 639 13.01 3.69 -28.78
C ALA A 639 11.79 3.07 -28.06
N ILE A 640 11.66 3.28 -26.76
CA ILE A 640 10.48 2.85 -25.98
C ILE A 640 9.36 3.88 -26.18
N LEU A 641 9.68 5.17 -26.07
CA LEU A 641 8.71 6.26 -26.19
C LEU A 641 8.00 6.24 -27.55
N SER A 642 8.71 5.90 -28.62
CA SER A 642 8.15 5.76 -29.98
C SER A 642 7.08 4.68 -30.12
N THR A 643 6.87 3.84 -29.09
CA THR A 643 5.83 2.80 -29.07
C THR A 643 4.54 3.24 -28.37
N ILE A 644 4.55 4.42 -27.74
CA ILE A 644 3.43 5.00 -26.98
C ILE A 644 2.83 6.13 -27.81
N GLU A 645 1.52 6.07 -28.03
CA GLU A 645 0.82 7.12 -28.78
C GLU A 645 0.75 8.44 -27.99
N LEU A 646 0.80 9.56 -28.72
CA LEU A 646 0.91 10.90 -28.15
C LEU A 646 -0.42 11.40 -27.57
N ASN A 647 -0.36 12.07 -26.41
CA ASN A 647 -1.50 12.82 -25.87
C ASN A 647 -1.63 14.17 -26.60
N LEU A 648 -2.18 14.16 -27.82
CA LEU A 648 -2.24 15.32 -28.70
C LEU A 648 -3.01 16.51 -28.12
N GLY A 649 -4.12 16.27 -27.45
CA GLY A 649 -4.89 17.31 -26.77
C GLY A 649 -4.11 17.95 -25.63
N ALA A 650 -3.31 17.18 -24.90
CA ALA A 650 -2.43 17.70 -23.86
C ALA A 650 -1.27 18.53 -24.44
N ILE A 651 -0.62 18.04 -25.50
CA ILE A 651 0.48 18.74 -26.18
C ILE A 651 -0.05 20.05 -26.77
N PHE A 652 -1.19 20.00 -27.47
CA PHE A 652 -1.85 21.18 -28.04
C PHE A 652 -2.17 22.23 -26.97
N LEU A 653 -2.83 21.83 -25.88
CA LEU A 653 -3.19 22.73 -24.79
C LEU A 653 -1.96 23.41 -24.17
N THR A 654 -0.88 22.64 -23.99
CA THR A 654 0.36 23.12 -23.35
C THR A 654 1.20 23.97 -24.31
N TYR A 655 1.19 23.66 -25.61
CA TYR A 655 1.78 24.51 -26.65
C TYR A 655 1.11 25.90 -26.66
N LEU A 656 -0.24 25.95 -26.64
CA LEU A 656 -0.97 27.21 -26.60
C LEU A 656 -0.65 28.05 -25.36
N PHE A 657 -0.22 27.42 -24.26
CA PHE A 657 0.26 28.12 -23.08
C PHE A 657 1.67 28.68 -23.28
N TYR A 658 2.64 27.83 -23.61
CA TYR A 658 4.05 28.22 -23.70
C TYR A 658 4.41 29.08 -24.92
N ARG A 659 3.58 29.11 -25.99
CA ARG A 659 3.79 30.03 -27.12
C ARG A 659 3.66 31.51 -26.73
N ASN A 660 3.10 31.79 -25.54
CA ASN A 660 3.02 33.14 -25.00
C ASN A 660 4.39 33.64 -24.50
N LYS A 661 4.49 34.96 -24.32
CA LYS A 661 5.69 35.60 -23.77
C LYS A 661 6.00 35.12 -22.35
N VAL A 662 7.29 35.13 -22.00
CA VAL A 662 7.80 34.75 -20.66
C VAL A 662 7.15 35.57 -19.55
N GLU A 663 6.89 36.86 -19.79
CA GLU A 663 6.23 37.74 -18.82
C GLU A 663 4.79 37.29 -18.52
N THR A 664 4.05 36.86 -19.56
CA THR A 664 2.66 36.40 -19.44
C THR A 664 2.58 35.08 -18.68
N VAL A 665 3.43 34.10 -19.01
CA VAL A 665 3.51 32.81 -18.30
C VAL A 665 3.93 33.02 -16.83
N ASN A 666 4.91 33.89 -16.59
CA ASN A 666 5.29 34.25 -15.23
C ASN A 666 4.17 34.96 -14.45
N ALA A 667 3.37 35.80 -15.10
CA ALA A 667 2.19 36.41 -14.48
C ALA A 667 1.16 35.36 -14.08
N TYR A 668 0.93 34.35 -14.91
CA TYR A 668 0.07 33.20 -14.57
C TYR A 668 0.59 32.44 -13.34
N TRP A 669 1.87 32.09 -13.28
CA TRP A 669 2.45 31.41 -12.13
C TRP A 669 2.45 32.26 -10.85
N ARG A 670 2.61 33.58 -10.95
CA ARG A 670 2.45 34.52 -9.83
C ARG A 670 1.01 34.53 -9.31
N LEU A 671 0.02 34.58 -10.20
CA LEU A 671 -1.39 34.49 -9.81
C LEU A 671 -1.68 33.16 -9.07
N ARG A 672 -1.15 32.05 -9.57
CA ARG A 672 -1.25 30.73 -8.91
C ARG A 672 -0.67 30.76 -7.50
N ASN A 673 0.53 31.31 -7.31
CA ASN A 673 1.17 31.39 -6.00
C ASN A 673 0.46 32.35 -5.04
N LYS A 674 -0.09 33.46 -5.57
CA LYS A 674 -0.94 34.38 -4.80
C LYS A 674 -2.19 33.67 -4.26
N ILE A 675 -2.89 32.89 -5.08
CA ILE A 675 -4.06 32.10 -4.64
C ILE A 675 -3.64 31.07 -3.58
N PHE A 676 -2.50 30.40 -3.74
CA PHE A 676 -1.98 29.51 -2.70
C PHE A 676 -1.69 30.24 -1.39
N LYS A 677 -1.15 31.46 -1.45
CA LYS A 677 -0.91 32.30 -0.29
C LYS A 677 -2.22 32.67 0.41
N GLU A 678 -3.22 33.14 -0.34
CA GLU A 678 -4.56 33.47 0.19
C GLU A 678 -5.18 32.26 0.91
N ARG A 679 -5.14 31.08 0.28
CA ARG A 679 -5.61 29.83 0.88
C ARG A 679 -4.83 29.44 2.13
N ASN A 680 -3.51 29.58 2.13
CA ASN A 680 -2.69 29.27 3.29
C ASN A 680 -2.95 30.25 4.46
N SER A 681 -3.14 31.54 4.16
CA SER A 681 -3.54 32.53 5.16
C SER A 681 -4.90 32.19 5.78
N ALA A 682 -5.86 31.74 4.98
CA ALA A 682 -7.16 31.27 5.47
C ALA A 682 -7.04 30.04 6.40
N LEU A 683 -6.10 29.12 6.13
CA LEU A 683 -5.82 27.99 7.03
C LEU A 683 -5.26 28.48 8.37
N ALA A 684 -4.31 29.43 8.33
CA ALA A 684 -3.70 30.00 9.54
C ALA A 684 -4.74 30.79 10.37
N GLU A 685 -5.55 31.62 9.71
CA GLU A 685 -6.62 32.39 10.35
C GLU A 685 -7.64 31.47 11.04
N ALA A 686 -7.96 30.31 10.44
CA ALA A 686 -8.87 29.33 11.06
C ALA A 686 -8.31 28.75 12.38
N VAL A 687 -6.98 28.65 12.51
CA VAL A 687 -6.31 28.25 13.75
C VAL A 687 -6.33 29.41 14.75
N GLU A 688 -5.99 30.63 14.33
CA GLU A 688 -5.92 31.81 15.20
C GLU A 688 -7.26 32.20 15.82
N ILE A 689 -8.36 32.07 15.08
CA ILE A 689 -9.72 32.40 15.56
C ILE A 689 -10.24 31.33 16.54
N LEU A 690 -9.63 30.15 16.61
CA LEU A 690 -10.08 29.08 17.49
C LEU A 690 -9.63 29.37 18.94
N PRO A 691 -10.55 29.54 19.92
CA PRO A 691 -10.15 29.83 21.30
C PRO A 691 -9.26 28.72 21.88
N ASP A 692 -8.30 29.06 22.75
CA ASP A 692 -7.39 28.09 23.39
C ASP A 692 -8.13 26.91 24.06
N ILE A 693 -9.31 27.19 24.64
CA ILE A 693 -10.17 26.17 25.27
C ILE A 693 -10.68 25.12 24.28
N ARG A 694 -10.80 25.48 22.99
CA ARG A 694 -11.21 24.64 21.87
C ARG A 694 -10.01 24.04 21.12
N ASN A 695 -8.78 24.52 21.33
CA ASN A 695 -7.53 23.98 20.78
C ASN A 695 -6.65 23.31 21.87
N ARG A 696 -7.23 22.39 22.65
CA ARG A 696 -6.57 21.80 23.83
C ARG A 696 -5.29 21.02 23.50
N PHE A 697 -5.18 20.51 22.28
CA PHE A 697 -4.06 19.69 21.83
C PHE A 697 -2.98 20.49 21.10
N ASP A 698 -3.09 21.82 21.10
CA ASP A 698 -2.08 22.72 20.50
C ASP A 698 -1.85 22.35 19.02
N ILE A 699 -2.95 22.30 18.27
CA ILE A 699 -2.97 22.03 16.84
C ILE A 699 -2.63 23.32 16.11
N TYR A 700 -1.63 23.27 15.24
CA TYR A 700 -1.25 24.39 14.39
C TYR A 700 -0.93 23.93 12.97
N ILE A 701 -0.95 24.87 12.02
CA ILE A 701 -0.67 24.61 10.61
C ILE A 701 0.63 25.32 10.24
N LYS A 702 1.63 24.54 9.83
CA LYS A 702 2.91 25.06 9.32
C LYS A 702 2.80 25.24 7.80
N PRO A 703 3.08 26.45 7.27
CA PRO A 703 3.06 26.69 5.84
C PRO A 703 4.19 25.91 5.13
N PRO A 704 3.98 25.48 3.88
CA PRO A 704 5.04 24.90 3.08
C PRO A 704 6.07 25.98 2.68
N LYS A 705 7.36 25.63 2.70
CA LYS A 705 8.42 26.48 2.12
C LYS A 705 8.40 26.41 0.59
N GLY A 706 8.07 25.25 0.05
CA GLY A 706 7.82 24.98 -1.37
C GLY A 706 6.78 23.87 -1.55
N SER A 707 6.28 23.69 -2.76
CA SER A 707 5.07 22.91 -3.08
C SER A 707 3.77 23.54 -2.52
N MET A 708 2.72 22.72 -2.42
CA MET A 708 1.35 23.09 -2.06
C MET A 708 0.84 22.34 -0.83
N TYR A 709 1.74 21.74 -0.02
CA TYR A 709 1.38 20.85 1.09
C TYR A 709 1.74 21.41 2.48
N PRO A 710 0.81 22.15 3.13
CA PRO A 710 0.95 22.52 4.53
C PRO A 710 0.91 21.31 5.45
N GLN A 711 1.51 21.46 6.63
CA GLN A 711 1.54 20.44 7.67
C GLN A 711 0.61 20.85 8.82
N MET A 712 -0.42 20.08 9.10
CA MET A 712 -1.22 20.24 10.32
C MET A 712 -0.64 19.36 11.42
N ILE A 713 -0.05 19.98 12.44
CA ILE A 713 0.73 19.33 13.48
C ILE A 713 -0.08 19.34 14.77
N ILE A 714 -0.22 18.16 15.40
CA ILE A 714 -0.83 18.00 16.72
C ILE A 714 0.30 17.92 17.75
N ASN A 715 0.68 19.06 18.32
CA ASN A 715 1.86 19.12 19.20
C ASN A 715 1.68 18.22 20.44
N ARG A 716 0.49 18.29 21.06
CA ARG A 716 0.15 17.51 22.25
C ARG A 716 -0.70 16.29 21.92
N LEU A 717 -0.32 15.52 20.89
CA LEU A 717 -1.00 14.28 20.55
C LEU A 717 -0.93 13.30 21.75
N PRO A 718 -2.08 12.88 22.29
CA PRO A 718 -2.11 11.93 23.38
C PRO A 718 -1.45 10.58 23.00
N ALA A 719 -0.40 10.15 23.72
CA ALA A 719 0.31 8.87 23.49
C ALA A 719 -0.60 7.62 23.34
N GLY A 720 -0.32 6.79 22.34
CA GLY A 720 -1.12 5.60 22.01
C GLY A 720 -2.24 5.86 20.97
N LEU A 721 -2.53 7.11 20.63
CA LEU A 721 -3.45 7.42 19.53
C LEU A 721 -2.74 7.32 18.17
N SER A 722 -3.41 6.65 17.22
CA SER A 722 -3.00 6.56 15.82
C SER A 722 -3.73 7.61 14.98
N LEU A 723 -2.98 8.36 14.16
CA LEU A 723 -3.59 9.28 13.19
C LEU A 723 -4.30 8.55 12.05
N ASP A 724 -3.90 7.32 11.72
CA ASP A 724 -4.58 6.52 10.69
C ASP A 724 -6.01 6.17 11.13
N TRP A 725 -6.17 5.86 12.43
CA TRP A 725 -7.48 5.65 13.03
C TRP A 725 -8.32 6.95 12.99
N LEU A 726 -7.74 8.08 13.40
CA LEU A 726 -8.43 9.38 13.37
C LEU A 726 -8.82 9.78 11.94
N ALA A 727 -7.93 9.57 10.96
CA ALA A 727 -8.20 9.83 9.55
C ALA A 727 -9.39 9.01 9.04
N SER A 728 -9.44 7.73 9.39
CA SER A 728 -10.52 6.82 8.99
C SER A 728 -11.86 7.24 9.61
N GLY A 729 -11.85 7.64 10.89
CA GLY A 729 -13.03 8.15 11.59
C GLY A 729 -13.56 9.46 10.99
N LEU A 730 -12.66 10.40 10.71
CA LEU A 730 -12.97 11.68 10.07
C LEU A 730 -13.48 11.51 8.64
N ALA A 731 -12.93 10.57 7.86
CA ALA A 731 -13.36 10.31 6.49
C ALA A 731 -14.84 9.90 6.45
N ARG A 732 -15.31 9.07 7.39
CA ARG A 732 -16.72 8.69 7.51
C ARG A 732 -17.64 9.89 7.84
N GLN A 733 -17.10 10.94 8.43
CA GLN A 733 -17.77 12.21 8.71
C GLN A 733 -17.59 13.24 7.58
N GLY A 734 -17.08 12.83 6.42
CA GLY A 734 -16.88 13.71 5.26
C GLY A 734 -15.63 14.58 5.34
N ILE A 735 -14.68 14.27 6.23
CA ILE A 735 -13.39 14.97 6.37
C ILE A 735 -12.25 14.02 5.98
N GLY A 736 -11.73 14.15 4.77
CA GLY A 736 -10.61 13.32 4.32
C GLY A 736 -9.25 14.00 4.54
N LEU A 737 -8.46 13.46 5.47
CA LEU A 737 -7.09 13.87 5.81
C LEU A 737 -6.12 12.70 5.59
N VAL A 738 -4.86 12.99 5.24
CA VAL A 738 -3.82 11.94 5.08
C VAL A 738 -2.74 12.10 6.16
N PRO A 739 -2.54 11.11 7.04
CA PRO A 739 -1.41 11.09 7.96
C PRO A 739 -0.09 11.13 7.20
N LEU A 740 0.86 11.94 7.64
CA LEU A 740 2.18 12.03 7.02
C LEU A 740 2.95 10.70 7.13
N SER A 741 2.67 9.89 8.16
CA SER A 741 3.16 8.51 8.31
C SER A 741 2.81 7.59 7.13
N THR A 742 1.80 7.91 6.31
CA THR A 742 1.47 7.14 5.09
C THR A 742 2.63 7.12 4.09
N PHE A 743 3.47 8.17 4.12
CA PHE A 743 4.63 8.33 3.25
C PHE A 743 5.93 7.79 3.87
N ALA A 744 5.89 7.33 5.13
CA ALA A 744 7.06 6.82 5.82
C ALA A 744 7.40 5.38 5.39
N ARG A 745 8.70 5.10 5.30
CA ARG A 745 9.28 3.77 5.06
C ARG A 745 10.32 3.40 6.11
N THR A 746 10.80 4.36 6.90
CA THR A 746 11.73 4.12 8.00
C THR A 746 11.07 4.41 9.35
N GLU A 747 11.57 3.78 10.41
CA GLU A 747 11.12 4.02 11.79
C GLU A 747 11.19 5.52 12.16
N LYS A 748 12.29 6.19 11.81
CA LYS A 748 12.44 7.65 12.01
C LYS A 748 11.37 8.44 11.26
N GLY A 749 11.07 8.08 10.01
CA GLY A 749 10.00 8.69 9.23
C GLY A 749 8.62 8.50 9.86
N PHE A 750 8.35 7.31 10.40
CA PHE A 750 7.10 7.03 11.13
C PHE A 750 7.00 7.89 12.39
N GLU A 751 8.07 7.97 13.20
CA GLU A 751 8.11 8.80 14.40
C GLU A 751 7.95 10.30 14.09
N ALA A 752 8.57 10.80 13.03
CA ALA A 752 8.44 12.19 12.60
C ALA A 752 7.05 12.49 12.02
N GLY A 753 6.44 11.53 11.31
CA GLY A 753 5.14 11.68 10.65
C GLY A 753 3.92 11.44 11.52
N ARG A 754 4.03 10.69 12.64
CA ARG A 754 2.88 10.21 13.44
C ARG A 754 2.06 11.29 14.15
N LYS A 755 2.50 12.55 14.14
CA LYS A 755 1.76 13.69 14.74
C LYS A 755 1.23 14.69 13.71
N THR A 756 1.42 14.40 12.43
CA THR A 756 1.22 15.37 11.37
C THR A 756 0.27 14.83 10.31
N PHE A 757 -0.71 15.63 9.93
CA PHE A 757 -1.48 15.43 8.71
C PHE A 757 -0.89 16.29 7.59
N ARG A 758 -0.80 15.74 6.39
CA ARG A 758 -0.51 16.51 5.17
C ARG A 758 -1.82 17.14 4.68
N LEU A 759 -1.86 18.47 4.60
CA LEU A 759 -2.95 19.21 3.96
C LEU A 759 -2.60 19.51 2.48
N THR A 760 -3.53 20.12 1.76
CA THR A 760 -3.36 20.56 0.37
C THR A 760 -3.94 21.97 0.22
N LEU A 761 -3.24 22.83 -0.53
CA LEU A 761 -3.75 24.14 -0.95
C LEU A 761 -4.46 24.07 -2.32
N GLY A 762 -4.41 22.92 -2.99
CA GLY A 762 -5.07 22.70 -4.28
C GLY A 762 -6.56 22.39 -4.15
N GLY A 763 -7.21 22.05 -5.27
CA GLY A 763 -8.65 21.82 -5.32
C GLY A 763 -9.45 23.10 -5.60
N THR A 764 -10.77 23.02 -5.46
CA THR A 764 -11.75 24.04 -5.89
C THR A 764 -12.15 25.04 -4.81
N ASP A 765 -11.91 24.74 -3.54
CA ASP A 765 -12.33 25.61 -2.43
C ASP A 765 -11.51 26.92 -2.43
N ASN A 766 -12.20 28.06 -2.46
CA ASN A 766 -11.57 29.37 -2.28
C ASN A 766 -11.16 29.61 -0.82
N ALA A 767 -10.44 30.71 -0.55
CA ALA A 767 -9.92 31.01 0.78
C ALA A 767 -11.01 31.07 1.87
N GLU A 768 -12.17 31.67 1.59
CA GLU A 768 -13.26 31.79 2.57
C GLU A 768 -13.86 30.42 2.95
N ILE A 769 -14.16 29.60 1.94
CA ILE A 769 -14.67 28.24 2.13
C ILE A 769 -13.63 27.40 2.88
N LEU A 770 -12.36 27.52 2.50
CA LEU A 770 -11.27 26.78 3.12
C LEU A 770 -11.10 27.15 4.59
N ARG A 771 -11.23 28.43 4.96
CA ARG A 771 -11.23 28.90 6.36
C ARG A 771 -12.35 28.24 7.16
N SER A 772 -13.58 28.25 6.63
CA SER A 772 -14.76 27.66 7.28
C SER A 772 -14.61 26.14 7.47
N LYS A 773 -14.21 25.43 6.42
CA LYS A 773 -13.96 23.98 6.45
C LYS A 773 -12.83 23.63 7.41
N THR A 774 -11.73 24.39 7.42
CA THR A 774 -10.61 24.15 8.34
C THR A 774 -11.01 24.33 9.79
N ARG A 775 -11.79 25.36 10.09
CA ARG A 775 -12.35 25.56 11.45
C ARG A 775 -13.18 24.35 11.88
N ARG A 776 -14.03 23.80 10.99
CA ARG A 776 -14.77 22.56 11.25
C ARG A 776 -13.82 21.39 11.54
N VAL A 777 -12.79 21.18 10.70
CA VAL A 777 -11.78 20.12 10.90
C VAL A 777 -11.12 20.24 12.26
N LEU A 778 -10.67 21.44 12.65
CA LEU A 778 -10.00 21.64 13.94
C LEU A 778 -10.91 21.31 15.13
N ILE A 779 -12.20 21.66 15.05
CA ILE A 779 -13.19 21.37 16.09
C ILE A 779 -13.44 19.86 16.18
N ASP A 780 -13.72 19.19 15.06
CA ASP A 780 -13.99 17.76 15.02
C ASP A 780 -12.77 16.93 15.42
N LEU A 781 -11.57 17.33 14.98
CA LEU A 781 -10.33 16.70 15.36
C LEU A 781 -10.04 16.85 16.86
N ASN A 782 -10.19 18.06 17.43
CA ASN A 782 -10.04 18.24 18.89
C ASN A 782 -11.06 17.39 19.66
N ARG A 783 -12.31 17.33 19.22
CA ARG A 783 -13.34 16.50 19.85
C ARG A 783 -12.98 15.02 19.79
N MET A 784 -12.63 14.52 18.62
CA MET A 784 -12.29 13.11 18.41
C MET A 784 -11.04 12.70 19.19
N ILE A 785 -10.00 13.55 19.24
CA ILE A 785 -8.82 13.29 20.08
C ILE A 785 -9.22 13.24 21.56
N ALA A 786 -10.13 14.11 22.03
CA ALA A 786 -10.57 14.12 23.42
C ALA A 786 -11.43 12.89 23.79
N GLU A 787 -12.37 12.53 22.92
CA GLU A 787 -13.21 11.32 23.07
C GLU A 787 -12.32 10.08 23.12
N GLU A 788 -11.42 9.94 22.15
CA GLU A 788 -10.50 8.81 22.12
C GLU A 788 -9.53 8.79 23.30
N ALA A 789 -8.93 9.93 23.65
CA ALA A 789 -8.03 10.00 24.80
C ALA A 789 -8.72 9.60 26.11
N ALA A 790 -10.04 9.83 26.25
CA ALA A 790 -10.81 9.43 27.42
C ALA A 790 -10.99 7.91 27.54
N HIS A 791 -10.84 7.15 26.45
CA HIS A 791 -10.87 5.69 26.47
C HIS A 791 -9.58 5.06 27.02
N TYR A 792 -8.48 5.81 27.16
CA TYR A 792 -7.20 5.28 27.62
C TYR A 792 -6.85 5.74 29.04
N ASN A 793 -6.63 4.78 29.94
CA ASN A 793 -6.02 5.06 31.24
C ASN A 793 -4.52 5.34 31.08
N ARG A 794 -4.05 6.51 31.54
CA ARG A 794 -2.65 6.91 31.40
C ARG A 794 -2.02 7.21 32.74
N LYS A 795 -0.83 6.66 32.94
CA LYS A 795 -0.01 6.93 34.12
C LYS A 795 1.35 7.45 33.67
N LYS A 796 1.69 8.66 34.11
CA LYS A 796 3.02 9.25 33.96
C LYS A 796 3.81 8.97 35.24
N PHE A 797 5.08 8.63 35.05
CA PHE A 797 6.06 8.37 36.10
C PHE A 797 7.25 9.31 35.88
N ARG A 798 7.77 9.89 36.95
CA ARG A 798 9.00 10.68 36.87
C ARG A 798 10.17 9.75 37.12
N VAL A 799 11.09 9.65 36.16
CA VAL A 799 12.29 8.82 36.31
C VAL A 799 13.24 9.50 37.30
N GLN A 800 13.70 8.76 38.31
CA GLN A 800 14.65 9.19 39.32
C GLN A 800 15.92 8.32 39.28
N PRO A 801 17.11 8.91 39.46
CA PRO A 801 18.34 8.14 39.59
C PRO A 801 18.36 7.41 40.94
N LEU A 802 18.92 6.20 40.95
CA LEU A 802 19.16 5.45 42.19
C LEU A 802 20.19 6.16 43.07
N THR A 803 19.84 6.35 44.35
CA THR A 803 20.66 7.07 45.35
C THR A 803 21.56 6.14 46.18
N VAL A 804 21.63 4.85 45.86
CA VAL A 804 22.37 3.84 46.63
C VAL A 804 23.78 3.63 46.07
N LYS A 805 24.76 3.39 46.94
CA LYS A 805 26.13 3.06 46.55
C LYS A 805 26.13 1.72 45.81
N LYS A 806 26.49 1.76 44.54
CA LYS A 806 26.48 0.57 43.67
C LYS A 806 27.55 -0.43 44.07
N THR A 807 27.17 -1.69 44.16
CA THR A 807 28.14 -2.77 44.35
C THR A 807 28.70 -3.17 42.99
N GLN A 808 30.03 -3.29 42.87
CA GLN A 808 30.65 -3.67 41.61
C GLN A 808 30.34 -5.15 41.33
N SER A 809 29.49 -5.43 40.34
CA SER A 809 29.17 -6.81 39.96
C SER A 809 30.44 -7.54 39.49
N LYS A 810 30.68 -8.74 40.03
CA LYS A 810 31.80 -9.61 39.65
C LYS A 810 31.50 -10.46 38.41
N ILE A 811 30.29 -10.36 37.84
CA ILE A 811 29.84 -11.19 36.71
C ILE A 811 30.13 -10.47 35.40
N ASP A 812 30.93 -11.08 34.54
CA ASP A 812 31.17 -10.62 33.17
C ASP A 812 29.99 -11.00 32.26
N TYR A 813 28.94 -10.18 32.31
CA TYR A 813 27.72 -10.38 31.53
C TYR A 813 27.97 -10.34 30.02
N ALA A 814 28.94 -9.52 29.57
CA ALA A 814 29.28 -9.39 28.16
C ALA A 814 29.89 -10.69 27.62
N SER A 815 30.93 -11.22 28.29
CA SER A 815 31.56 -12.48 27.89
C SER A 815 30.59 -13.67 27.94
N ASN A 816 29.66 -13.69 28.90
CA ASN A 816 28.66 -14.75 28.98
C ASN A 816 27.67 -14.72 27.80
N TRP A 817 27.25 -13.54 27.35
CA TRP A 817 26.38 -13.43 26.18
C TRP A 817 27.11 -13.75 24.89
N GLU A 818 28.36 -13.33 24.74
CA GLU A 818 29.18 -13.65 23.55
C GLU A 818 29.30 -15.17 23.33
N LYS A 819 29.47 -15.95 24.41
CA LYS A 819 29.49 -17.43 24.34
C LYS A 819 28.17 -18.01 23.81
N ILE A 820 27.05 -17.41 24.18
CA ILE A 820 25.72 -17.83 23.72
C ILE A 820 25.54 -17.47 22.25
N GLU A 821 25.89 -16.24 21.88
CA GLU A 821 25.81 -15.77 20.51
C GLU A 821 26.64 -16.66 19.58
N ALA A 822 27.86 -17.02 20.02
CA ALA A 822 28.72 -17.95 19.31
C ALA A 822 28.10 -19.35 19.17
N ASN A 823 27.46 -19.90 20.22
CA ASN A 823 26.81 -21.22 20.16
C ASN A 823 25.57 -21.24 19.27
N ILE A 824 24.76 -20.17 19.30
CA ILE A 824 23.56 -20.07 18.46
C ILE A 824 23.96 -19.89 17.00
N LYS A 825 24.98 -19.07 16.70
CA LYS A 825 25.52 -18.91 15.34
C LYS A 825 26.17 -20.20 14.84
N ALA A 826 26.85 -20.94 15.72
CA ALA A 826 27.39 -22.24 15.39
C ALA A 826 26.27 -23.21 14.96
N ASN A 827 26.41 -23.78 13.76
CA ASN A 827 25.45 -24.71 13.17
C ASN A 827 24.07 -24.13 12.82
N PHE A 828 23.87 -22.80 12.87
CA PHE A 828 22.61 -22.19 12.43
C PHE A 828 22.34 -22.44 10.95
N GLY A 829 23.32 -22.18 10.08
CA GLY A 829 23.22 -22.45 8.65
C GLY A 829 22.88 -23.92 8.31
N LEU A 830 23.33 -24.89 9.10
CA LEU A 830 22.97 -26.30 8.92
C LEU A 830 21.48 -26.55 9.17
N VAL A 831 20.92 -25.92 10.21
CA VAL A 831 19.48 -26.00 10.52
C VAL A 831 18.66 -25.31 9.43
N VAL A 832 19.12 -24.15 8.95
CA VAL A 832 18.52 -23.44 7.81
C VAL A 832 18.46 -24.35 6.59
N SER A 833 19.58 -24.96 6.19
CA SER A 833 19.62 -25.87 5.03
C SER A 833 18.68 -27.07 5.19
N ARG A 834 18.57 -27.63 6.39
CA ARG A 834 17.68 -28.77 6.68
C ARG A 834 16.20 -28.43 6.44
N TYR A 835 15.76 -27.25 6.86
CA TYR A 835 14.36 -26.81 6.66
C TYR A 835 14.12 -26.20 5.26
N ALA A 836 15.11 -25.54 4.67
CA ALA A 836 15.04 -25.01 3.31
C ALA A 836 14.71 -26.11 2.29
N ASN A 837 15.30 -27.31 2.45
CA ASN A 837 15.03 -28.46 1.58
C ASN A 837 13.58 -28.99 1.64
N GLN A 838 12.77 -28.57 2.61
CA GLN A 838 11.35 -28.95 2.70
C GLN A 838 10.43 -28.06 1.86
N PHE A 839 10.92 -26.90 1.40
CA PHE A 839 10.21 -26.01 0.50
C PHE A 839 10.79 -26.19 -0.90
N ASN A 840 9.95 -26.52 -1.89
CA ASN A 840 10.33 -26.72 -3.30
C ASN A 840 10.80 -25.43 -4.02
N GLY A 841 11.32 -24.44 -3.30
CA GLY A 841 11.91 -23.23 -3.84
C GLY A 841 13.29 -23.00 -3.23
N GLU A 842 14.26 -22.61 -4.06
CA GLU A 842 15.57 -22.18 -3.58
C GLU A 842 15.38 -21.05 -2.54
N VAL A 843 15.74 -21.32 -1.27
CA VAL A 843 15.91 -20.26 -0.26
C VAL A 843 17.16 -19.48 -0.68
N SER A 844 16.96 -18.53 -1.60
CA SER A 844 18.01 -17.93 -2.42
C SER A 844 19.01 -17.04 -1.67
N ASN A 845 18.99 -17.00 -0.33
CA ASN A 845 19.94 -16.21 0.45
C ASN A 845 20.01 -16.62 1.93
N THR A 846 20.58 -17.79 2.23
CA THR A 846 20.92 -18.20 3.61
C THR A 846 21.75 -17.15 4.35
N ASN A 847 22.67 -16.48 3.63
CA ASN A 847 23.46 -15.36 4.15
C ASN A 847 22.63 -14.19 4.68
N ARG A 848 21.45 -13.94 4.11
CA ARG A 848 20.57 -12.84 4.53
C ARG A 848 19.81 -13.18 5.82
N ILE A 849 19.48 -14.46 6.02
CA ILE A 849 18.85 -14.93 7.26
C ILE A 849 19.80 -14.74 8.45
N GLU A 850 21.07 -15.08 8.25
CA GLU A 850 22.09 -14.92 9.29
C GLU A 850 22.45 -13.45 9.55
N LYS A 851 22.61 -12.65 8.49
CA LYS A 851 23.04 -11.24 8.62
C LYS A 851 21.94 -10.28 9.06
N ASP A 852 20.72 -10.45 8.54
CA ASP A 852 19.62 -9.51 8.81
C ASP A 852 18.82 -10.01 10.01
N TYR A 853 18.19 -11.18 9.89
CA TYR A 853 17.22 -11.67 10.88
C TYR A 853 17.86 -12.18 12.18
N LEU A 854 18.84 -13.09 12.10
CA LEU A 854 19.43 -13.68 13.30
C LEU A 854 20.18 -12.63 14.13
N ALA A 855 20.92 -11.73 13.47
CA ALA A 855 21.65 -10.66 14.14
C ALA A 855 20.72 -9.72 14.91
N GLU A 856 19.61 -9.30 14.29
CA GLU A 856 18.60 -8.44 14.93
C GLU A 856 17.96 -9.12 16.14
N ARG A 857 17.58 -10.40 16.02
CA ARG A 857 16.98 -11.15 17.14
C ARG A 857 17.98 -11.33 18.29
N LEU A 858 19.23 -11.66 18.00
CA LEU A 858 20.25 -11.82 19.05
C LEU A 858 20.54 -10.50 19.78
N GLU A 859 20.60 -9.37 19.08
CA GLU A 859 20.82 -8.06 19.71
C GLU A 859 19.62 -7.64 20.59
N LEU A 860 18.38 -7.90 20.15
CA LEU A 860 17.19 -7.65 20.98
C LEU A 860 17.24 -8.40 22.32
N PHE A 861 17.55 -9.69 22.31
CA PHE A 861 17.59 -10.49 23.54
C PHE A 861 18.83 -10.21 24.38
N LYS A 862 19.93 -9.76 23.76
CA LYS A 862 21.11 -9.24 24.46
C LYS A 862 20.76 -8.02 25.28
N GLN A 863 20.05 -7.05 24.69
CA GLN A 863 19.56 -5.88 25.39
C GLN A 863 18.65 -6.30 26.55
N ARG A 864 17.68 -7.19 26.31
CA ARG A 864 16.77 -7.71 27.36
C ARG A 864 17.54 -8.36 28.52
N PHE A 865 18.58 -9.14 28.24
CA PHE A 865 19.44 -9.74 29.26
C PHE A 865 20.18 -8.68 30.09
N PHE A 866 20.78 -7.68 29.45
CA PHE A 866 21.47 -6.60 30.14
C PHE A 866 20.54 -5.74 31.01
N GLU A 867 19.33 -5.45 30.53
CA GLU A 867 18.33 -4.72 31.28
C GLU A 867 17.90 -5.48 32.54
N ARG A 868 17.61 -6.79 32.41
CA ARG A 868 17.21 -7.62 33.56
C ARG A 868 18.31 -7.79 34.59
N THR A 869 19.54 -8.02 34.14
CA THR A 869 20.70 -8.14 35.06
C THR A 869 20.96 -6.82 35.80
N LYS A 870 20.82 -5.67 35.11
CA LYS A 870 20.89 -4.35 35.74
C LYS A 870 19.80 -4.15 36.80
N ILE A 871 18.53 -4.44 36.47
CA ILE A 871 17.41 -4.33 37.42
C ILE A 871 17.67 -5.18 38.66
N ILE A 872 18.15 -6.42 38.49
CA ILE A 872 18.44 -7.33 39.60
C ILE A 872 19.61 -6.82 40.46
N SER A 873 20.69 -6.33 39.82
CA SER A 873 21.83 -5.74 40.53
C SER A 873 21.40 -4.54 41.37
N ASP A 874 20.69 -3.61 40.76
CA ASP A 874 20.24 -2.38 41.42
C ASP A 874 19.22 -2.71 42.54
N LEU A 875 18.36 -3.71 42.35
CA LEU A 875 17.47 -4.23 43.39
C LEU A 875 18.24 -4.82 44.58
N THR A 876 19.30 -5.58 44.30
CA THR A 876 20.18 -6.16 45.32
C THR A 876 20.83 -5.08 46.19
N ASP A 877 21.31 -4.01 45.55
CA ASP A 877 21.96 -2.89 46.22
C ASP A 877 20.99 -2.17 47.16
N VAL A 878 19.76 -1.92 46.70
CA VAL A 878 18.68 -1.30 47.51
C VAL A 878 18.31 -2.17 48.72
N ILE A 879 18.09 -3.47 48.51
CA ILE A 879 17.74 -4.43 49.57
C ILE A 879 18.88 -4.57 50.59
N SER A 880 20.13 -4.54 50.13
CA SER A 880 21.29 -4.66 51.01
C SER A 880 21.50 -3.41 51.85
N ALA A 881 21.25 -2.22 51.28
CA ALA A 881 21.44 -0.94 51.96
C ALA A 881 20.54 -0.77 53.19
N ASP A 882 19.33 -1.32 53.18
CA ASP A 882 18.37 -1.22 54.30
C ASP A 882 18.28 -2.48 55.17
N LYS A 883 19.15 -3.47 54.94
CA LYS A 883 19.15 -4.79 55.59
C LYS A 883 17.83 -5.57 55.37
N GLY A 884 17.26 -5.47 54.18
CA GLY A 884 16.09 -6.23 53.73
C GLY A 884 14.77 -5.79 54.34
N LYS A 885 14.68 -4.57 54.90
CA LYS A 885 13.45 -4.06 55.51
C LYS A 885 12.37 -3.84 54.45
N HIS A 886 12.72 -3.20 53.35
CA HIS A 886 11.81 -2.96 52.24
C HIS A 886 11.38 -4.25 51.55
N LEU A 887 12.31 -5.22 51.42
CA LEU A 887 11.99 -6.56 50.93
C LEU A 887 10.93 -7.24 51.81
N ALA A 888 11.08 -7.19 53.14
CA ALA A 888 10.11 -7.78 54.06
C ALA A 888 8.71 -7.16 53.91
N GLN A 889 8.62 -5.84 53.72
CA GLN A 889 7.34 -5.15 53.48
C GLN A 889 6.69 -5.56 52.16
N ILE A 890 7.48 -5.70 51.09
CA ILE A 890 6.97 -6.19 49.81
C ILE A 890 6.43 -7.62 49.99
N LEU A 891 7.24 -8.52 50.55
CA LEU A 891 6.87 -9.92 50.73
C LEU A 891 5.65 -10.12 51.64
N ASP A 892 5.49 -9.29 52.68
CA ASP A 892 4.29 -9.25 53.52
C ASP A 892 3.03 -9.04 52.67
N ARG A 893 3.04 -7.99 51.84
CA ARG A 893 1.95 -7.70 50.90
C ARG A 893 1.76 -8.82 49.87
N GLU A 894 2.85 -9.37 49.31
CA GLU A 894 2.77 -10.41 48.28
C GLU A 894 2.23 -11.74 48.81
N PHE A 895 2.61 -12.15 50.03
CA PHE A 895 2.14 -13.42 50.63
C PHE A 895 0.78 -13.32 51.31
N TYR A 896 0.30 -12.11 51.62
CA TYR A 896 -1.06 -11.92 52.14
C TYR A 896 -2.13 -12.28 51.10
N ARG A 897 -3.35 -12.62 51.54
CA ARG A 897 -4.47 -12.92 50.62
C ARG A 897 -4.85 -11.69 49.79
N ASP A 898 -5.43 -11.92 48.62
CA ASP A 898 -5.95 -10.85 47.77
C ASP A 898 -7.37 -10.46 48.19
N ASP A 899 -7.84 -9.32 47.69
CA ASP A 899 -9.14 -8.73 48.05
C ASP A 899 -9.93 -8.32 46.80
N LEU A 900 -11.25 -8.53 46.83
CA LEU A 900 -12.13 -8.27 45.68
C LEU A 900 -12.23 -6.76 45.39
N VAL A 901 -12.35 -5.92 46.41
CA VAL A 901 -12.45 -4.46 46.26
C VAL A 901 -11.19 -3.91 45.61
N ARG A 902 -10.01 -4.40 46.04
CA ARG A 902 -8.72 -4.05 45.42
C ARG A 902 -8.68 -4.48 43.95
N ARG A 903 -9.20 -5.66 43.59
CA ARG A 903 -9.23 -6.14 42.20
C ARG A 903 -10.16 -5.33 41.33
N GLU A 904 -11.36 -5.02 41.78
CA GLU A 904 -12.29 -4.16 41.05
C GLU A 904 -11.67 -2.79 40.75
N ALA A 905 -11.02 -2.18 41.76
CA ALA A 905 -10.29 -0.94 41.57
C ALA A 905 -9.13 -1.08 40.59
N SER A 906 -8.37 -2.18 40.67
CA SER A 906 -7.25 -2.46 39.76
C SER A 906 -7.73 -2.68 38.32
N PHE A 907 -8.85 -3.38 38.13
CA PHE A 907 -9.47 -3.63 36.84
C PHE A 907 -9.98 -2.35 36.19
N LYS A 908 -10.66 -1.48 36.93
CA LYS A 908 -11.12 -0.18 36.40
C LYS A 908 -9.95 0.74 36.01
N ASN A 909 -8.83 0.67 36.73
CA ASN A 909 -7.65 1.51 36.53
C ASN A 909 -6.50 0.82 35.78
N ARG A 910 -6.78 -0.32 35.13
CA ARG A 910 -5.77 -1.10 34.41
C ARG A 910 -5.25 -0.34 33.21
N LEU A 911 -4.00 -0.64 32.84
CA LEU A 911 -3.32 -0.03 31.70
C LEU A 911 -3.43 -0.89 30.42
N TYR A 912 -3.69 -2.19 30.57
CA TYR A 912 -3.58 -3.15 29.48
C TYR A 912 -4.79 -4.09 29.43
N ASP A 913 -5.40 -4.16 28.26
CA ASP A 913 -6.22 -5.29 27.82
C ASP A 913 -5.42 -6.06 26.76
N ARG A 914 -5.26 -7.37 26.95
CA ARG A 914 -4.48 -8.23 26.05
C ARG A 914 -5.42 -9.18 25.32
N THR A 915 -5.49 -9.05 24.01
CA THR A 915 -6.18 -10.03 23.14
C THR A 915 -5.15 -10.89 22.43
N VAL A 916 -5.36 -12.21 22.42
CA VAL A 916 -4.53 -13.14 21.65
C VAL A 916 -4.92 -13.12 20.17
N HIS A 917 -3.95 -12.85 19.30
CA HIS A 917 -4.13 -12.94 17.86
C HIS A 917 -3.70 -14.34 17.38
N PRO A 918 -4.45 -15.01 16.47
CA PRO A 918 -4.14 -16.37 16.03
C PRO A 918 -2.81 -16.50 15.27
N THR A 919 -2.28 -15.40 14.76
CA THR A 919 -0.97 -15.34 14.08
C THR A 919 -0.18 -14.14 14.60
N GLN A 920 1.07 -14.37 14.97
CA GLN A 920 2.00 -13.34 15.43
C GLN A 920 3.10 -13.08 14.39
N MET A 921 3.83 -11.98 14.57
CA MET A 921 5.01 -11.68 13.74
C MET A 921 6.23 -12.51 14.15
N TYR A 922 6.34 -12.84 15.44
CA TYR A 922 7.40 -13.67 16.01
C TYR A 922 6.80 -14.91 16.67
N SER A 923 7.61 -15.95 16.85
CA SER A 923 7.20 -17.22 17.44
C SER A 923 7.24 -17.15 18.95
N LEU A 924 6.12 -17.54 19.57
CA LEU A 924 6.04 -17.72 21.02
C LEU A 924 7.08 -18.71 21.55
N LYS A 925 7.39 -19.77 20.78
CA LYS A 925 8.35 -20.80 21.18
C LYS A 925 9.78 -20.28 21.21
N ALA A 926 10.13 -19.41 20.26
CA ALA A 926 11.43 -18.74 20.26
C ALA A 926 11.55 -17.79 21.46
N GLU A 927 10.53 -16.96 21.71
CA GLU A 927 10.49 -16.07 22.89
C GLU A 927 10.65 -16.88 24.20
N TRP A 928 9.89 -17.96 24.38
CA TRP A 928 9.96 -18.81 25.57
C TRP A 928 11.35 -19.44 25.76
N ALA A 929 11.97 -19.92 24.68
CA ALA A 929 13.30 -20.52 24.71
C ALA A 929 14.37 -19.50 25.13
N PHE A 930 14.31 -18.28 24.61
CA PHE A 930 15.21 -17.19 25.04
C PHE A 930 14.98 -16.79 26.50
N GLU A 931 13.72 -16.66 26.92
CA GLU A 931 13.37 -16.30 28.30
C GLU A 931 13.91 -17.32 29.30
N LYS A 932 13.74 -18.62 29.03
CA LYS A 932 14.30 -19.70 29.83
C LYS A 932 15.83 -19.67 29.87
N LEU A 933 16.48 -19.32 28.77
CA LEU A 933 17.93 -19.19 28.67
C LEU A 933 18.43 -18.02 29.55
N ILE A 934 17.83 -16.84 29.41
CA ILE A 934 18.12 -15.64 30.21
C ILE A 934 17.93 -15.93 31.71
N GLU A 935 16.82 -16.60 32.05
CA GLU A 935 16.49 -17.00 33.41
C GLU A 935 17.52 -17.94 34.05
N ASN A 936 18.11 -18.86 33.28
CA ASN A 936 19.15 -19.76 33.77
C ASN A 936 20.48 -19.03 33.96
N LEU A 937 20.85 -18.12 33.05
CA LEU A 937 22.05 -17.30 33.16
C LEU A 937 22.05 -16.42 34.40
N ILE A 938 20.94 -15.71 34.62
CA ILE A 938 20.77 -14.83 35.79
C ILE A 938 20.97 -15.63 37.09
N ARG A 939 20.59 -16.91 37.10
CA ARG A 939 20.72 -17.81 38.24
C ARG A 939 22.04 -18.58 38.29
N GLY A 940 22.98 -18.30 37.39
CA GLY A 940 24.27 -18.99 37.33
C GLY A 940 24.18 -20.49 37.02
N LYS A 941 23.11 -20.95 36.37
CA LYS A 941 22.93 -22.36 35.99
C LYS A 941 23.58 -22.65 34.64
N GLU A 942 24.18 -23.84 34.50
CA GLU A 942 24.64 -24.32 33.21
C GLU A 942 23.46 -24.53 32.25
N ILE A 943 23.64 -24.12 30.99
CA ILE A 943 22.63 -24.27 29.94
C ILE A 943 22.94 -25.57 29.18
N PRO A 944 22.03 -26.57 29.18
CA PRO A 944 22.21 -27.78 28.40
C PRO A 944 22.24 -27.50 26.90
N GLN A 945 23.05 -28.27 26.15
CA GLN A 945 23.19 -28.12 24.69
C GLN A 945 21.84 -28.26 23.96
N SER A 946 20.95 -29.12 24.46
CA SER A 946 19.60 -29.32 23.92
C SER A 946 18.76 -28.03 23.86
N ASN A 947 19.00 -27.08 24.76
CA ASN A 947 18.27 -25.81 24.76
C ASN A 947 18.72 -24.91 23.61
N PHE A 948 20.02 -24.91 23.29
CA PHE A 948 20.54 -24.17 22.14
C PHE A 948 20.07 -24.79 20.83
N ASP A 949 20.01 -26.13 20.76
CA ASP A 949 19.51 -26.84 19.58
C ASP A 949 18.03 -26.50 19.31
N LEU A 950 17.19 -26.55 20.36
CA LEU A 950 15.79 -26.13 20.27
C LEU A 950 15.65 -24.68 19.80
N LEU A 951 16.43 -23.76 20.37
CA LEU A 951 16.37 -22.34 20.03
C LEU A 951 16.74 -22.08 18.57
N ARG A 952 17.78 -22.74 18.04
CA ARG A 952 18.14 -22.65 16.62
C ARG A 952 16.99 -23.14 15.73
N GLU A 953 16.35 -24.25 16.07
CA GLU A 953 15.22 -24.77 15.31
C GLU A 953 14.02 -23.82 15.30
N GLU A 954 13.65 -23.27 16.45
CA GLU A 954 12.51 -22.38 16.56
C GLU A 954 12.75 -21.03 15.87
N LEU A 955 13.98 -20.50 15.86
CA LEU A 955 14.37 -19.31 15.09
C LEU A 955 14.25 -19.52 13.58
N VAL A 956 14.70 -20.67 13.07
CA VAL A 956 14.57 -20.99 11.64
C VAL A 956 13.10 -21.15 11.25
N LYS A 957 12.31 -21.84 12.08
CA LYS A 957 10.86 -21.96 11.87
C LYS A 957 10.16 -20.60 11.93
N GLU A 958 10.59 -19.69 12.81
CA GLU A 958 10.02 -18.33 12.93
C GLU A 958 10.26 -17.56 11.64
N TYR A 959 11.50 -17.54 11.14
CA TYR A 959 11.84 -16.90 9.87
C TYR A 959 11.02 -17.44 8.69
N LEU A 960 10.79 -18.76 8.66
CA LEU A 960 10.01 -19.42 7.61
C LEU A 960 8.48 -19.33 7.82
N GLY A 961 8.02 -18.70 8.91
CA GLY A 961 6.60 -18.58 9.25
C GLY A 961 5.94 -19.91 9.64
N LEU A 962 6.71 -20.92 10.05
CA LEU A 962 6.23 -22.27 10.36
C LEU A 962 5.66 -22.43 11.78
N ASN A 963 6.04 -21.55 12.71
CA ASN A 963 5.69 -21.63 14.13
C ASN A 963 5.20 -20.27 14.70
N VAL A 964 4.65 -19.41 13.84
CA VAL A 964 4.12 -18.08 14.21
C VAL A 964 2.60 -18.08 14.44
N ALA A 965 1.91 -19.17 14.09
CA ALA A 965 0.52 -19.39 14.45
C ALA A 965 0.43 -19.90 15.90
N ILE A 966 -0.43 -19.28 16.71
CA ILE A 966 -0.68 -19.69 18.10
C ILE A 966 -1.91 -20.58 18.15
N VAL A 967 -1.74 -21.77 18.70
CA VAL A 967 -2.84 -22.70 18.99
C VAL A 967 -3.35 -22.48 20.42
N SER A 968 -4.62 -22.83 20.70
CA SER A 968 -5.26 -22.50 21.98
C SER A 968 -4.53 -23.05 23.23
N ASN A 969 -3.79 -24.14 23.08
CA ASN A 969 -2.96 -24.70 24.16
C ASN A 969 -1.74 -23.84 24.52
N GLU A 970 -1.30 -22.95 23.63
CA GLU A 970 -0.12 -22.09 23.78
C GLU A 970 -0.47 -20.72 24.41
N GLU A 971 -1.75 -20.33 24.47
CA GLU A 971 -2.16 -19.06 25.11
C GLU A 971 -1.77 -18.95 26.59
N SER A 972 -1.73 -20.08 27.29
CA SER A 972 -1.29 -20.11 28.68
C SER A 972 0.19 -19.76 28.83
N GLU A 973 1.02 -20.10 27.84
CA GLU A 973 2.45 -19.77 27.83
C GLU A 973 2.63 -18.28 27.54
N GLU A 974 1.88 -17.76 26.56
CA GLU A 974 1.84 -16.33 26.25
C GLU A 974 1.44 -15.48 27.46
N LEU A 975 0.37 -15.85 28.16
CA LEU A 975 -0.04 -15.16 29.39
C LEU A 975 1.08 -15.12 30.44
N ILE A 976 1.84 -16.21 30.61
CA ILE A 976 2.97 -16.23 31.55
C ILE A 976 4.10 -15.30 31.10
N LEU A 977 4.42 -15.26 29.80
CA LEU A 977 5.43 -14.33 29.26
C LEU A 977 5.02 -12.86 29.46
N ASP A 978 3.75 -12.54 29.22
CA ASP A 978 3.20 -11.21 29.42
C ASP A 978 3.33 -10.81 30.90
N LEU A 979 2.94 -11.70 31.82
CA LEU A 979 3.06 -11.44 33.26
C LEU A 979 4.52 -11.27 33.73
N ASN A 980 5.45 -12.03 33.16
CA ASN A 980 6.89 -11.87 33.47
C ASN A 980 7.44 -10.52 33.01
N SER A 981 7.06 -10.09 31.81
CA SER A 981 7.44 -8.81 31.26
C SER A 981 6.88 -7.66 32.10
N ILE A 982 5.61 -7.80 32.50
CA ILE A 982 4.91 -6.88 33.39
C ILE A 982 5.61 -6.76 34.75
N ILE A 983 5.98 -7.88 35.39
CA ILE A 983 6.71 -7.85 36.68
C ILE A 983 8.07 -7.19 36.54
N THR A 984 8.76 -7.40 35.41
CA THR A 984 10.02 -6.72 35.13
C THR A 984 9.81 -5.20 35.09
N ALA A 985 8.72 -4.74 34.47
CA ALA A 985 8.34 -3.33 34.46
C ALA A 985 7.95 -2.80 35.85
N GLU A 986 7.27 -3.59 36.69
CA GLU A 986 7.00 -3.23 38.09
C GLU A 986 8.30 -3.03 38.89
N ASN A 987 9.27 -3.94 38.72
CA ASN A 987 10.56 -3.85 39.39
C ASN A 987 11.36 -2.64 38.92
N TYR A 988 11.34 -2.35 37.62
CA TYR A 988 11.92 -1.12 37.09
C TYR A 988 11.26 0.13 37.71
N SER A 989 9.92 0.18 37.70
CA SER A 989 9.17 1.30 38.29
C SER A 989 9.50 1.48 39.77
N ALA A 990 9.55 0.39 40.55
CA ALA A 990 9.90 0.46 41.97
C ALA A 990 11.30 1.04 42.24
N LEU A 991 12.26 0.85 41.32
CA LEU A 991 13.64 1.33 41.47
C LEU A 991 13.84 2.76 40.96
N TYR A 992 13.21 3.12 39.84
CA TYR A 992 13.54 4.33 39.09
C TYR A 992 12.38 5.32 38.97
N SER A 993 11.26 5.11 39.64
CA SER A 993 10.10 6.01 39.59
C SER A 993 9.95 6.82 40.89
N ASP A 994 9.23 7.94 40.83
CA ASP A 994 8.77 8.69 41.99
C ASP A 994 7.76 7.92 42.85
N ARG A 995 7.13 6.90 42.28
CA ARG A 995 6.20 6.01 42.97
C ARG A 995 6.20 4.61 42.34
N PRO A 996 6.08 3.53 43.13
CA PRO A 996 5.91 2.19 42.60
C PRO A 996 4.54 2.06 41.92
N PHE A 997 4.45 1.19 40.92
CA PHE A 997 3.21 0.90 40.25
C PHE A 997 2.96 -0.60 40.18
N GLU A 998 1.81 -1.02 40.71
CA GLU A 998 1.32 -2.39 40.55
C GLU A 998 0.39 -2.44 39.34
N THR A 999 0.75 -3.32 38.42
CA THR A 999 0.06 -3.54 37.16
C THR A 999 -1.07 -4.54 37.32
N PHE A 1000 -2.00 -4.52 36.37
CA PHE A 1000 -3.13 -5.44 36.34
C PHE A 1000 -3.49 -5.72 34.88
N LEU A 1001 -3.43 -6.98 34.48
CA LEU A 1001 -3.66 -7.47 33.13
C LEU A 1001 -5.06 -8.03 33.01
N SER A 1002 -5.80 -7.57 32.02
CA SER A 1002 -7.08 -8.16 31.61
C SER A 1002 -6.84 -8.96 30.34
N PHE A 1003 -6.86 -10.29 30.46
CA PHE A 1003 -6.51 -11.21 29.38
C PHE A 1003 -7.76 -11.75 28.67
N TRP A 1004 -7.89 -11.45 27.38
CA TRP A 1004 -9.06 -11.74 26.57
C TRP A 1004 -8.84 -13.00 25.74
N GLY A 1005 -9.80 -13.92 25.79
CA GLY A 1005 -9.82 -15.13 24.96
C GLY A 1005 -11.22 -15.46 24.49
N ASP A 1006 -11.36 -16.06 23.30
CA ASP A 1006 -12.65 -16.43 22.72
C ASP A 1006 -13.24 -17.67 23.41
N TRP A 1007 -14.47 -17.57 23.90
CA TRP A 1007 -15.17 -18.60 24.68
C TRP A 1007 -16.48 -19.08 24.01
N ASP A 1008 -16.80 -18.58 22.82
CA ASP A 1008 -18.06 -18.83 22.11
C ASP A 1008 -18.14 -20.15 21.33
N GLY A 1009 -17.13 -21.03 21.44
CA GLY A 1009 -17.12 -22.32 20.76
C GLY A 1009 -17.01 -22.26 19.23
N SER A 1010 -16.72 -21.08 18.66
CA SER A 1010 -16.53 -20.93 17.20
C SER A 1010 -15.31 -21.70 16.71
N ASN A 1011 -14.20 -21.71 17.49
CA ASN A 1011 -12.96 -22.43 17.21
C ASN A 1011 -12.20 -22.97 18.45
N ARG A 1012 -12.68 -22.76 19.69
CA ARG A 1012 -11.94 -23.07 20.93
C ARG A 1012 -12.74 -23.92 21.93
N PRO A 1013 -12.10 -24.83 22.68
CA PRO A 1013 -12.79 -25.71 23.62
C PRO A 1013 -13.27 -24.97 24.88
N SER A 1014 -14.41 -25.41 25.43
CA SER A 1014 -15.07 -24.82 26.61
C SER A 1014 -14.25 -24.88 27.92
N GLY A 1015 -13.05 -25.48 27.94
CA GLY A 1015 -12.18 -25.56 29.12
C GLY A 1015 -11.11 -24.46 29.22
N GLN A 1016 -11.02 -23.55 28.24
CA GLN A 1016 -9.89 -22.65 28.07
C GLN A 1016 -9.61 -21.74 29.29
N GLY A 1017 -10.64 -21.19 29.92
CA GLY A 1017 -10.47 -20.37 31.12
C GLY A 1017 -9.80 -21.08 32.29
N HIS A 1018 -10.16 -22.35 32.53
CA HIS A 1018 -9.57 -23.14 33.60
C HIS A 1018 -8.09 -23.42 33.34
N ARG A 1019 -7.72 -23.66 32.08
CA ARG A 1019 -6.33 -23.87 31.67
C ARG A 1019 -5.50 -22.61 31.92
N LEU A 1020 -6.01 -21.43 31.57
CA LEU A 1020 -5.33 -20.15 31.81
C LEU A 1020 -5.10 -19.91 33.31
N VAL A 1021 -6.13 -20.06 34.14
CA VAL A 1021 -5.99 -19.90 35.61
C VAL A 1021 -5.03 -20.95 36.19
N ALA A 1022 -5.15 -22.21 35.77
CA ALA A 1022 -4.29 -23.29 36.23
C ALA A 1022 -2.82 -23.03 35.91
N ALA A 1023 -2.51 -22.59 34.69
CA ALA A 1023 -1.13 -22.32 34.28
C ALA A 1023 -0.47 -21.24 35.17
N VAL A 1024 -1.17 -20.13 35.41
CA VAL A 1024 -0.66 -19.06 36.28
C VAL A 1024 -0.56 -19.52 37.74
N LEU A 1025 -1.52 -20.29 38.23
CA LEU A 1025 -1.51 -20.86 39.58
C LEU A 1025 -0.32 -21.80 39.79
N ILE A 1026 -0.08 -22.72 38.86
CA ILE A 1026 1.04 -23.66 38.90
C ILE A 1026 2.37 -22.90 38.91
N GLU A 1027 2.53 -21.94 38.00
CA GLU A 1027 3.75 -21.14 37.91
C GLU A 1027 4.01 -20.34 39.20
N ASN A 1028 2.95 -19.77 39.80
CA ASN A 1028 3.05 -19.05 41.07
C ASN A 1028 3.47 -19.98 42.22
N VAL A 1029 2.87 -21.18 42.32
CA VAL A 1029 3.23 -22.20 43.30
C VAL A 1029 4.69 -22.65 43.12
N VAL A 1030 5.13 -22.83 41.88
CA VAL A 1030 6.53 -23.19 41.56
C VAL A 1030 7.50 -22.11 42.05
N ARG A 1031 7.18 -20.82 41.84
CA ARG A 1031 8.01 -19.69 42.33
C ARG A 1031 8.10 -19.67 43.86
N GLN A 1032 6.97 -19.82 44.54
CA GLN A 1032 6.94 -19.87 46.00
C GLN A 1032 7.73 -21.08 46.55
N ALA A 1033 7.56 -22.24 45.92
CA ALA A 1033 8.26 -23.47 46.31
C ALA A 1033 9.79 -23.34 46.16
N ARG A 1034 10.29 -22.58 45.17
CA ARG A 1034 11.73 -22.29 45.03
C ARG A 1034 12.28 -21.53 46.23
N ILE A 1035 11.56 -20.52 46.72
CA ILE A 1035 11.95 -19.75 47.91
C ILE A 1035 12.05 -20.68 49.14
N ILE A 1036 11.05 -21.53 49.37
CA ILE A 1036 11.07 -22.51 50.47
C ILE A 1036 12.27 -23.47 50.35
N ARG A 1037 12.52 -24.01 49.16
CA ARG A 1037 13.65 -24.93 48.93
C ARG A 1037 15.00 -24.28 49.23
N LEU A 1038 15.20 -23.03 48.79
CA LEU A 1038 16.43 -22.28 49.05
C LEU A 1038 16.59 -21.98 50.54
N LEU A 1039 15.53 -21.55 51.22
CA LEU A 1039 15.55 -21.35 52.67
C LEU A 1039 15.91 -22.64 53.42
N HIS A 1040 15.26 -23.76 53.09
CA HIS A 1040 15.50 -25.04 53.74
C HIS A 1040 16.92 -25.58 53.47
N LYS A 1041 17.45 -25.34 52.27
CA LYS A 1041 18.82 -25.71 51.88
C LYS A 1041 19.88 -24.95 52.70
N HIS A 1042 19.64 -23.66 52.96
CA HIS A 1042 20.64 -22.75 53.55
C HIS A 1042 20.48 -22.53 55.05
N ASP A 1043 19.29 -22.71 55.62
CA ASP A 1043 19.03 -22.60 57.06
C ASP A 1043 18.28 -23.84 57.57
N LYS A 1044 19.05 -24.88 57.92
CA LYS A 1044 18.54 -26.16 58.44
C LYS A 1044 17.89 -26.04 59.83
N SER A 1045 18.01 -24.88 60.50
CA SER A 1045 17.37 -24.64 61.81
C SER A 1045 15.88 -24.30 61.69
N LEU A 1046 15.39 -23.98 60.49
CA LEU A 1046 14.00 -23.65 60.23
C LEU A 1046 13.10 -24.89 60.30
N LYS A 1047 12.08 -24.83 61.17
CA LYS A 1047 11.03 -25.85 61.25
C LYS A 1047 9.96 -25.58 60.19
N ILE A 1048 10.08 -26.26 59.06
CA ILE A 1048 9.06 -26.28 58.00
C ILE A 1048 8.30 -27.60 58.10
N GLU A 1049 6.98 -27.56 57.95
CA GLU A 1049 6.13 -28.74 58.08
C GLU A 1049 6.52 -29.80 57.04
N PRO A 1050 6.83 -31.06 57.44
CA PRO A 1050 7.28 -32.10 56.52
C PRO A 1050 6.30 -32.41 55.38
N ALA A 1051 5.00 -32.23 55.64
CA ALA A 1051 3.96 -32.39 54.63
C ALA A 1051 4.15 -31.43 53.45
N ILE A 1052 4.46 -30.15 53.72
CA ILE A 1052 4.67 -29.13 52.68
C ILE A 1052 5.92 -29.44 51.85
N ILE A 1053 7.00 -29.91 52.49
CA ILE A 1053 8.23 -30.31 51.78
C ILE A 1053 7.95 -31.50 50.83
N SER A 1054 7.23 -32.52 51.32
CA SER A 1054 6.82 -33.68 50.51
C SER A 1054 5.95 -33.26 49.31
N GLU A 1055 5.00 -32.34 49.52
CA GLU A 1055 4.18 -31.82 48.41
C GLU A 1055 5.03 -31.06 47.40
N ILE A 1056 5.96 -30.22 47.87
CA ILE A 1056 6.90 -29.49 47.03
C ILE A 1056 7.77 -30.44 46.20
N GLU A 1057 8.25 -31.57 46.74
CA GLU A 1057 9.04 -32.56 46.00
C GLU A 1057 8.24 -33.26 44.90
N LYS A 1058 6.94 -33.49 45.11
CA LYS A 1058 6.04 -34.13 44.13
C LYS A 1058 5.56 -33.18 43.02
N LEU A 1059 5.74 -31.86 43.18
CA LEU A 1059 5.26 -30.84 42.23
C LEU A 1059 5.57 -31.13 40.75
N PRO A 1060 6.81 -31.49 40.34
CA PRO A 1060 7.10 -31.70 38.91
C PRO A 1060 6.23 -32.81 38.29
N LYS A 1061 6.02 -33.91 39.01
CA LYS A 1061 5.18 -35.03 38.56
C LYS A 1061 3.69 -34.65 38.56
N ASN A 1062 3.23 -33.96 39.61
CA ASN A 1062 1.84 -33.54 39.73
C ASN A 1062 1.47 -32.47 38.69
N ASN A 1063 2.39 -31.57 38.34
CA ASN A 1063 2.19 -30.53 37.33
C ASN A 1063 1.95 -31.16 35.94
N ASN A 1064 2.80 -32.12 35.54
CA ASN A 1064 2.66 -32.82 34.26
C ASN A 1064 1.30 -33.53 34.15
N ARG A 1065 0.91 -34.27 35.18
CA ARG A 1065 -0.39 -34.96 35.24
C ARG A 1065 -1.57 -33.99 35.12
N PHE A 1066 -1.45 -32.81 35.71
CA PHE A 1066 -2.51 -31.80 35.64
C PHE A 1066 -2.60 -31.15 34.26
N THR A 1067 -1.45 -30.88 33.61
CA THR A 1067 -1.43 -30.40 32.22
C THR A 1067 -2.02 -31.42 31.25
N GLU A 1068 -1.73 -32.71 31.44
CA GLU A 1068 -2.31 -33.82 30.65
C GLU A 1068 -3.83 -33.87 30.78
N LEU A 1069 -4.38 -33.66 31.98
CA LEU A 1069 -5.83 -33.64 32.23
C LEU A 1069 -6.56 -32.61 31.35
N PHE A 1070 -6.00 -31.40 31.18
CA PHE A 1070 -6.59 -30.39 30.30
C PHE A 1070 -6.55 -30.79 28.82
N ASN A 1071 -5.49 -31.49 28.39
CA ASN A 1071 -5.40 -31.99 27.02
C ASN A 1071 -6.43 -33.11 26.77
N GLU A 1072 -6.66 -33.99 27.75
CA GLU A 1072 -7.71 -35.01 27.69
C GLU A 1072 -9.12 -34.40 27.61
N ILE A 1073 -9.40 -33.39 28.44
CA ILE A 1073 -10.65 -32.63 28.42
C ILE A 1073 -10.85 -31.98 27.05
N ASN A 1074 -9.86 -31.26 26.52
CA ASN A 1074 -9.96 -30.60 25.21
C ASN A 1074 -10.18 -31.61 24.08
N SER A 1075 -9.45 -32.74 24.07
CA SER A 1075 -9.64 -33.80 23.08
C SER A 1075 -11.05 -34.38 23.16
N LEU A 1076 -11.58 -34.64 24.36
CA LEU A 1076 -12.93 -35.17 24.53
C LEU A 1076 -14.01 -34.16 24.12
N THR A 1077 -13.81 -32.87 24.42
CA THR A 1077 -14.69 -31.78 23.98
C THR A 1077 -14.78 -31.72 22.45
N HIS A 1078 -13.65 -31.76 21.73
CA HIS A 1078 -13.68 -31.79 20.26
C HIS A 1078 -14.32 -33.07 19.70
N GLN A 1079 -14.12 -34.22 20.36
CA GLN A 1079 -14.79 -35.47 19.97
C GLN A 1079 -16.31 -35.40 20.15
N LEU A 1080 -16.78 -34.84 21.26
CA LEU A 1080 -18.21 -34.61 21.53
C LEU A 1080 -18.79 -33.59 20.55
N GLU A 1081 -18.13 -32.44 20.37
CA GLU A 1081 -18.55 -31.38 19.44
C GLU A 1081 -18.65 -31.87 17.99
N LYS A 1082 -17.63 -32.57 17.47
CA LYS A 1082 -17.65 -33.15 16.12
C LYS A 1082 -18.79 -34.17 15.96
N ARG A 1083 -19.13 -34.90 17.02
CA ARG A 1083 -20.25 -35.85 17.02
C ARG A 1083 -21.60 -35.12 17.09
N TYR A 1084 -21.79 -34.12 17.95
CA TYR A 1084 -23.03 -33.33 17.99
C TYR A 1084 -23.25 -32.54 16.69
N ARG A 1085 -22.22 -31.89 16.15
CA ARG A 1085 -22.28 -31.21 14.84
C ARG A 1085 -22.48 -32.18 13.67
N GLY A 1086 -22.03 -33.43 13.81
CA GLY A 1086 -22.30 -34.51 12.84
C GLY A 1086 -23.72 -35.10 12.92
N ILE A 1087 -24.49 -34.78 13.97
CA ILE A 1087 -25.84 -35.28 14.22
C ILE A 1087 -26.92 -34.28 13.75
N LEU A 1088 -26.56 -33.04 13.41
CA LEU A 1088 -27.45 -32.02 12.85
C LEU A 1088 -26.78 -31.39 11.62
N PRO A 1089 -27.34 -31.44 10.39
CA PRO A 1089 -28.77 -31.38 10.07
C PRO A 1089 -29.25 -32.44 9.03
N VAL A 1090 -30.55 -32.39 8.67
CA VAL A 1090 -31.29 -33.11 7.61
C VAL A 1090 -32.23 -34.23 8.10
N ASN A 1091 -33.53 -33.98 7.90
CA ASN A 1091 -34.67 -34.90 8.01
C ASN A 1091 -34.43 -36.22 7.26
N ILE A 1092 -33.84 -37.24 7.88
CA ILE A 1092 -33.95 -38.61 7.37
C ILE A 1092 -35.17 -39.25 8.02
N LYS A 1093 -36.33 -39.13 7.35
CA LYS A 1093 -37.52 -39.92 7.72
C LYS A 1093 -37.17 -41.40 7.49
N ALA A 1094 -37.14 -42.18 8.57
CA ALA A 1094 -36.98 -43.63 8.47
C ALA A 1094 -38.06 -44.23 7.56
N GLY A 1095 -37.67 -45.10 6.61
CA GLY A 1095 -38.60 -45.76 5.70
C GLY A 1095 -39.65 -46.60 6.44
N ARG A 1096 -40.85 -46.75 5.85
CA ARG A 1096 -42.05 -47.35 6.49
C ARG A 1096 -41.80 -48.71 7.16
N VAL A 1097 -40.94 -49.55 6.56
CA VAL A 1097 -40.59 -50.89 7.11
C VAL A 1097 -39.77 -50.77 8.40
N ARG A 1098 -38.85 -49.81 8.49
CA ARG A 1098 -38.02 -49.59 9.68
C ARG A 1098 -38.82 -48.91 10.81
N GLN A 1099 -39.75 -48.02 10.48
CA GLN A 1099 -40.71 -47.46 11.45
C GLN A 1099 -41.59 -48.53 12.08
N PHE A 1100 -42.00 -49.53 11.30
CA PHE A 1100 -42.76 -50.68 11.81
C PHE A 1100 -41.92 -51.55 12.75
N GLY A 1101 -40.65 -51.81 12.39
CA GLY A 1101 -39.68 -52.50 13.25
C GLY A 1101 -39.34 -51.76 14.56
N MET A 1102 -39.33 -50.42 14.54
CA MET A 1102 -39.15 -49.59 15.75
C MET A 1102 -40.40 -49.63 16.64
N LYS A 1103 -41.62 -49.59 16.08
CA LYS A 1103 -42.88 -49.75 16.84
C LYS A 1103 -43.00 -51.11 17.53
N LEU A 1104 -42.53 -52.17 16.87
CA LEU A 1104 -42.53 -53.53 17.41
C LEU A 1104 -41.34 -53.84 18.33
N HIS A 1105 -40.45 -52.87 18.60
CA HIS A 1105 -39.23 -53.06 19.41
C HIS A 1105 -38.23 -54.10 18.87
N ILE A 1106 -38.33 -54.46 17.57
CA ILE A 1106 -37.46 -55.46 16.92
C ILE A 1106 -36.23 -54.79 16.30
N ALA A 1107 -36.30 -53.50 15.95
CA ALA A 1107 -35.17 -52.71 15.46
C ALA A 1107 -34.83 -51.58 16.44
N GLN A 1108 -33.58 -51.53 16.91
CA GLN A 1108 -33.10 -50.45 17.78
C GLN A 1108 -33.08 -49.11 17.01
N ASP A 1109 -33.66 -48.09 17.64
CA ASP A 1109 -33.63 -46.72 17.17
C ASP A 1109 -32.18 -46.19 17.10
N PRO A 1110 -31.73 -45.67 15.95
CA PRO A 1110 -30.41 -45.05 15.81
C PRO A 1110 -30.17 -43.94 16.83
N LEU A 1111 -31.21 -43.17 17.18
CA LEU A 1111 -31.13 -42.11 18.19
C LEU A 1111 -30.94 -42.69 19.59
N THR A 1112 -31.64 -43.76 19.96
CA THR A 1112 -31.48 -44.39 21.29
C THR A 1112 -30.13 -45.09 21.44
N ARG A 1113 -29.61 -45.74 20.39
CA ARG A 1113 -28.26 -46.35 20.39
C ARG A 1113 -27.15 -45.29 20.36
N MET A 1114 -27.37 -44.14 19.72
CA MET A 1114 -26.51 -42.95 19.81
C MET A 1114 -26.56 -42.30 21.19
N TRP A 1115 -27.74 -42.19 21.81
CA TRP A 1115 -27.94 -41.59 23.12
C TRP A 1115 -27.21 -42.37 24.21
N HIS A 1116 -27.31 -43.72 24.21
CA HIS A 1116 -26.51 -44.57 25.09
C HIS A 1116 -24.99 -44.49 24.85
N HIS A 1117 -24.55 -44.14 23.65
CA HIS A 1117 -23.13 -44.02 23.32
C HIS A 1117 -22.56 -42.62 23.65
N ASN A 1118 -23.39 -41.58 23.54
CA ASN A 1118 -23.08 -40.22 24.00
C ASN A 1118 -23.07 -40.17 25.54
N ASP A 1119 -23.98 -40.86 26.23
CA ASP A 1119 -24.03 -40.97 27.69
C ASP A 1119 -22.69 -41.46 28.29
N ARG A 1120 -21.99 -42.40 27.65
CA ARG A 1120 -20.66 -42.85 28.12
C ARG A 1120 -19.60 -41.75 28.02
N LEU A 1121 -19.57 -40.98 26.93
CA LEU A 1121 -18.63 -39.89 26.74
C LEU A 1121 -18.98 -38.66 27.60
N GLU A 1122 -20.28 -38.40 27.79
CA GLU A 1122 -20.80 -37.38 28.69
C GLU A 1122 -20.46 -37.70 30.15
N ARG A 1123 -20.67 -38.95 30.61
CA ARG A 1123 -20.20 -39.42 31.93
C ARG A 1123 -18.69 -39.29 32.10
N LYS A 1124 -17.92 -39.69 31.08
CA LYS A 1124 -16.46 -39.49 31.09
C LYS A 1124 -16.09 -38.00 31.18
N MET A 1125 -16.83 -37.13 30.49
CA MET A 1125 -16.61 -35.68 30.56
C MET A 1125 -16.95 -35.12 31.94
N LEU A 1126 -18.03 -35.60 32.58
CA LEU A 1126 -18.37 -35.24 33.96
C LEU A 1126 -17.29 -35.69 34.94
N ASP A 1127 -16.77 -36.91 34.80
CA ASP A 1127 -15.66 -37.41 35.62
C ASP A 1127 -14.39 -36.57 35.43
N LEU A 1128 -14.02 -36.24 34.19
CA LEU A 1128 -12.86 -35.39 33.90
C LEU A 1128 -13.06 -33.96 34.43
N ARG A 1129 -14.27 -33.38 34.34
CA ARG A 1129 -14.58 -32.07 34.93
C ARG A 1129 -14.49 -32.10 36.45
N LYS A 1130 -14.97 -33.18 37.09
CA LYS A 1130 -14.82 -33.38 38.54
C LYS A 1130 -13.35 -33.48 38.93
N GLN A 1131 -12.56 -34.29 38.22
CA GLN A 1131 -11.11 -34.39 38.43
C GLN A 1131 -10.41 -33.03 38.25
N ARG A 1132 -10.83 -32.23 37.26
CA ARG A 1132 -10.31 -30.87 37.03
C ARG A 1132 -10.61 -29.97 38.24
N ARG A 1133 -11.86 -29.97 38.73
CA ARG A 1133 -12.29 -29.21 39.90
C ARG A 1133 -11.47 -29.60 41.14
N ASP A 1134 -11.40 -30.90 41.44
CA ASP A 1134 -10.69 -31.43 42.60
C ASP A 1134 -9.19 -31.07 42.53
N THR A 1135 -8.58 -31.15 41.34
CA THR A 1135 -7.16 -30.81 41.15
C THR A 1135 -6.91 -29.31 41.26
N LEU A 1136 -7.79 -28.46 40.69
CA LEU A 1136 -7.71 -26.99 40.86
C LEU A 1136 -7.81 -26.61 42.33
N GLU A 1137 -8.77 -27.18 43.04
CA GLU A 1137 -8.99 -26.95 44.46
C GLU A 1137 -7.76 -27.37 45.30
N TYR A 1138 -7.14 -28.52 44.97
CA TYR A 1138 -5.87 -28.93 45.56
C TYR A 1138 -4.76 -27.88 45.35
N TYR A 1139 -4.54 -27.39 44.13
CA TYR A 1139 -3.47 -26.40 43.87
C TYR A 1139 -3.75 -25.05 44.54
N PHE A 1140 -5.00 -24.60 44.58
CA PHE A 1140 -5.37 -23.37 45.29
C PHE A 1140 -5.18 -23.50 46.81
N SER A 1141 -5.51 -24.67 47.37
CA SER A 1141 -5.23 -25.00 48.76
C SER A 1141 -3.73 -25.01 49.04
N LEU A 1142 -2.93 -25.66 48.18
CA LEU A 1142 -1.48 -25.71 48.29
C LEU A 1142 -0.85 -24.31 48.19
N ASN A 1143 -1.28 -23.47 47.25
CA ASN A 1143 -0.88 -22.07 47.15
C ASN A 1143 -1.16 -21.31 48.46
N LYS A 1144 -2.36 -21.48 49.04
CA LYS A 1144 -2.70 -20.86 50.33
C LYS A 1144 -1.80 -21.35 51.47
N GLN A 1145 -1.51 -22.65 51.54
CA GLN A 1145 -0.63 -23.22 52.56
C GLN A 1145 0.80 -22.68 52.43
N ILE A 1146 1.38 -22.75 51.23
CA ILE A 1146 2.75 -22.28 50.95
C ILE A 1146 2.86 -20.77 51.23
N ARG A 1147 1.90 -19.94 50.79
CA ARG A 1147 1.87 -18.50 51.10
C ARG A 1147 1.87 -18.23 52.60
N LYS A 1148 1.04 -18.95 53.38
CA LYS A 1148 1.00 -18.81 54.85
C LYS A 1148 2.34 -19.19 55.48
N THR A 1149 2.96 -20.26 55.02
CA THR A 1149 4.28 -20.68 55.49
C THR A 1149 5.35 -19.63 55.17
N LEU A 1150 5.39 -19.13 53.92
CA LEU A 1150 6.33 -18.08 53.51
C LEU A 1150 6.13 -16.78 54.26
N HIS A 1151 4.88 -16.38 54.53
CA HIS A 1151 4.56 -15.22 55.35
C HIS A 1151 5.15 -15.35 56.77
N GLY A 1152 5.05 -16.54 57.39
CA GLY A 1152 5.69 -16.81 58.68
C GLY A 1152 7.23 -16.83 58.63
N LEU A 1153 7.81 -17.06 57.45
CA LEU A 1153 9.25 -17.13 57.22
C LEU A 1153 9.88 -15.81 56.74
N ILE A 1154 9.12 -14.71 56.62
CA ILE A 1154 9.67 -13.40 56.22
C ILE A 1154 10.90 -12.99 57.06
N PRO A 1155 10.91 -13.12 58.41
CA PRO A 1155 12.10 -12.82 59.20
C PRO A 1155 13.30 -13.68 58.85
N ALA A 1156 13.07 -14.96 58.49
CA ALA A 1156 14.13 -15.87 58.08
C ALA A 1156 14.67 -15.53 56.68
N ILE A 1157 13.81 -15.07 55.76
CA ILE A 1157 14.23 -14.54 54.46
C ILE A 1157 15.12 -13.30 54.67
N GLN A 1158 14.67 -12.35 55.51
CA GLN A 1158 15.41 -11.14 55.82
C GLN A 1158 16.79 -11.42 56.45
N LYS A 1159 16.87 -12.41 57.35
CA LYS A 1159 18.14 -12.83 57.97
C LYS A 1159 19.12 -13.43 56.97
N ASN A 1160 18.64 -14.08 55.91
CA ASN A 1160 19.45 -14.83 54.97
C ASN A 1160 19.65 -14.12 53.61
N ILE A 1161 19.36 -12.81 53.50
CA ILE A 1161 19.53 -12.03 52.24
C ILE A 1161 20.97 -11.95 51.73
N SER A 1162 21.97 -12.30 52.55
CA SER A 1162 23.36 -12.41 52.11
C SER A 1162 23.60 -13.58 51.15
N ASN A 1163 22.66 -14.54 51.07
CA ASN A 1163 22.68 -15.58 50.06
C ASN A 1163 22.15 -15.02 48.73
N HIS A 1164 23.00 -15.02 47.69
CA HIS A 1164 22.69 -14.42 46.40
C HIS A 1164 21.50 -15.08 45.68
N GLU A 1165 21.40 -16.42 45.65
CA GLU A 1165 20.29 -17.13 45.00
C GLU A 1165 18.96 -16.82 45.69
N LEU A 1166 18.93 -16.85 47.02
CA LEU A 1166 17.73 -16.54 47.80
C LEU A 1166 17.32 -15.08 47.64
N MET A 1167 18.29 -14.16 47.60
CA MET A 1167 18.02 -12.73 47.40
C MET A 1167 17.40 -12.48 46.03
N ILE A 1168 17.90 -13.09 44.94
CA ILE A 1168 17.31 -12.93 43.61
C ILE A 1168 15.86 -13.44 43.61
N GLU A 1169 15.63 -14.67 44.09
CA GLU A 1169 14.30 -15.28 44.06
C GLU A 1169 13.29 -14.52 44.94
N ALA A 1170 13.69 -14.12 46.16
CA ALA A 1170 12.81 -13.37 47.05
C ALA A 1170 12.61 -11.92 46.61
N GLY A 1171 13.67 -11.25 46.12
CA GLY A 1171 13.64 -9.87 45.68
C GLY A 1171 12.77 -9.65 44.46
N THR A 1172 12.84 -10.57 43.49
CA THR A 1172 12.08 -10.47 42.23
C THR A 1172 10.68 -11.08 42.30
N TYR A 1173 10.33 -11.74 43.41
CA TYR A 1173 9.03 -12.38 43.57
C TYR A 1173 7.87 -11.38 43.63
N ARG A 1174 6.85 -11.61 42.81
CA ARG A 1174 5.54 -10.95 42.83
C ARG A 1174 4.47 -12.03 42.64
N ASP A 1175 3.39 -11.98 43.40
CA ASP A 1175 2.31 -12.98 43.29
C ASP A 1175 1.57 -12.84 41.95
N LEU A 1176 1.77 -13.78 41.03
CA LEU A 1176 1.20 -13.73 39.68
C LEU A 1176 -0.33 -13.64 39.72
N LEU A 1177 -0.95 -14.33 40.68
CA LEU A 1177 -2.40 -14.39 40.76
C LEU A 1177 -3.00 -13.00 40.97
N LYS A 1178 -2.32 -12.09 41.67
CA LYS A 1178 -2.81 -10.72 41.93
C LYS A 1178 -2.69 -9.77 40.74
N ARG A 1179 -2.03 -10.17 39.65
CA ARG A 1179 -1.75 -9.30 38.49
C ARG A 1179 -2.65 -9.54 37.30
N PHE A 1180 -3.57 -10.51 37.35
CA PHE A 1180 -4.39 -10.81 36.18
C PHE A 1180 -5.83 -11.20 36.50
N ILE A 1181 -6.66 -11.02 35.47
CA ILE A 1181 -7.96 -11.65 35.33
C ILE A 1181 -8.14 -12.16 33.91
N ILE A 1182 -9.16 -12.98 33.71
CA ILE A 1182 -9.63 -13.38 32.40
C ILE A 1182 -10.91 -12.62 32.07
N THR A 1183 -10.99 -12.10 30.86
CA THR A 1183 -12.20 -11.48 30.30
C THR A 1183 -12.66 -12.33 29.12
N PRO A 1184 -13.62 -13.25 29.32
CA PRO A 1184 -14.16 -14.07 28.24
C PRO A 1184 -14.75 -13.21 27.13
N ARG A 1185 -14.42 -13.54 25.88
CA ARG A 1185 -14.99 -12.93 24.68
C ARG A 1185 -16.03 -13.87 24.07
N ILE A 1186 -17.24 -13.38 23.85
CA ILE A 1186 -18.31 -14.15 23.21
C ILE A 1186 -18.89 -13.39 22.03
N HIS A 1187 -19.22 -14.09 20.94
CA HIS A 1187 -19.95 -13.50 19.83
C HIS A 1187 -21.35 -13.06 20.26
N GLN A 1188 -21.80 -11.88 19.80
CA GLN A 1188 -23.19 -11.42 19.96
C GLN A 1188 -24.22 -12.49 19.61
N LYS A 1189 -23.95 -13.35 18.61
CA LYS A 1189 -24.81 -14.46 18.24
C LYS A 1189 -25.06 -15.42 19.41
N LEU A 1190 -24.09 -15.67 20.28
CA LEU A 1190 -24.26 -16.55 21.44
C LEU A 1190 -25.31 -16.01 22.42
N ILE A 1191 -25.44 -14.68 22.52
CA ILE A 1191 -26.45 -14.01 23.35
C ILE A 1191 -27.83 -14.04 22.66
N THR A 1192 -27.87 -13.88 21.33
CA THR A 1192 -29.12 -13.82 20.57
C THR A 1192 -29.66 -15.18 20.11
N THR A 1193 -28.84 -16.23 20.15
CA THR A 1193 -29.21 -17.59 19.73
C THR A 1193 -29.83 -18.34 20.91
N GLN A 1194 -30.88 -19.14 20.64
CA GLN A 1194 -31.42 -20.10 21.61
C GLN A 1194 -30.53 -21.36 21.68
N ASP A 1195 -29.26 -21.23 22.06
CA ASP A 1195 -28.39 -22.37 22.38
C ASP A 1195 -28.08 -22.38 23.89
N PRO A 1196 -28.98 -22.98 24.72
CA PRO A 1196 -28.81 -23.02 26.17
C PRO A 1196 -27.51 -23.71 26.60
N PHE A 1197 -27.02 -24.68 25.82
CA PHE A 1197 -25.85 -25.47 26.20
C PHE A 1197 -24.57 -24.64 26.22
N ALA A 1198 -24.36 -23.79 25.20
CA ALA A 1198 -23.20 -22.91 25.13
C ALA A 1198 -23.23 -21.82 26.21
N ILE A 1199 -24.43 -21.27 26.48
CA ILE A 1199 -24.66 -20.27 27.54
C ILE A 1199 -24.41 -20.89 28.92
N ASP A 1200 -25.08 -21.99 29.26
CA ASP A 1200 -24.98 -22.66 30.55
C ASP A 1200 -23.56 -23.13 30.83
N THR A 1201 -22.87 -23.67 29.82
CA THR A 1201 -21.47 -24.09 29.95
C THR A 1201 -20.55 -22.89 30.24
N THR A 1202 -20.76 -21.76 29.56
CA THR A 1202 -19.97 -20.54 29.77
C THR A 1202 -20.18 -19.98 31.17
N VAL A 1203 -21.44 -19.85 31.61
CA VAL A 1203 -21.81 -19.38 32.96
C VAL A 1203 -21.28 -20.31 34.03
N TYR A 1204 -21.45 -21.63 33.88
CA TYR A 1204 -20.94 -22.63 34.81
C TYR A 1204 -19.42 -22.51 35.00
N ASN A 1205 -18.67 -22.38 33.89
CA ASN A 1205 -17.22 -22.25 33.95
C ASN A 1205 -16.77 -20.97 34.67
N ILE A 1206 -17.44 -19.85 34.42
CA ILE A 1206 -17.16 -18.57 35.10
C ILE A 1206 -17.37 -18.72 36.61
N ASN A 1207 -18.52 -19.30 37.00
CA ASN A 1207 -18.87 -19.51 38.40
C ASN A 1207 -17.90 -20.46 39.10
N GLU A 1208 -17.56 -21.60 38.49
CA GLU A 1208 -16.64 -22.57 39.08
C GLU A 1208 -15.25 -21.97 39.34
N ILE A 1209 -14.70 -21.21 38.40
CA ILE A 1209 -13.39 -20.56 38.54
C ILE A 1209 -13.41 -19.59 39.74
N ASN A 1210 -14.39 -18.70 39.79
CA ASN A 1210 -14.49 -17.67 40.84
C ASN A 1210 -14.81 -18.27 42.22
N GLU A 1211 -15.65 -19.31 42.28
CA GLU A 1211 -15.98 -20.03 43.52
C GLU A 1211 -14.72 -20.65 44.14
N ILE A 1212 -13.97 -21.43 43.35
CA ILE A 1212 -12.76 -22.11 43.82
C ILE A 1212 -11.70 -21.07 44.19
N SER A 1213 -11.39 -20.11 43.31
CA SER A 1213 -10.31 -19.15 43.57
C SER A 1213 -10.62 -18.25 44.78
N GLY A 1214 -11.88 -17.82 44.93
CA GLY A 1214 -12.35 -17.02 46.06
C GLY A 1214 -12.20 -17.72 47.40
N LYS A 1215 -12.57 -19.02 47.48
CA LYS A 1215 -12.45 -19.85 48.70
C LYS A 1215 -11.01 -19.89 49.26
N TYR A 1216 -10.01 -19.77 48.40
CA TYR A 1216 -8.58 -19.83 48.76
C TYR A 1216 -7.86 -18.47 48.79
N GLY A 1217 -8.61 -17.36 48.70
CA GLY A 1217 -8.08 -16.00 48.90
C GLY A 1217 -7.53 -15.35 47.63
N ASN A 1218 -8.10 -15.69 46.48
CA ASN A 1218 -7.87 -15.05 45.18
C ASN A 1218 -9.23 -14.81 44.47
N PRO A 1219 -10.12 -13.96 45.00
CA PRO A 1219 -11.46 -13.74 44.43
C PRO A 1219 -11.39 -13.04 43.06
N GLY A 1220 -12.46 -13.10 42.26
CA GLY A 1220 -12.58 -12.31 41.02
C GLY A 1220 -11.50 -12.62 39.97
N MET A 1221 -11.37 -13.89 39.57
CA MET A 1221 -10.52 -14.28 38.44
C MET A 1221 -11.18 -14.00 37.09
N VAL A 1222 -12.51 -13.92 37.07
CA VAL A 1222 -13.32 -13.45 35.95
C VAL A 1222 -14.27 -12.38 36.48
N MET A 1223 -14.19 -11.14 35.98
CA MET A 1223 -14.98 -10.01 36.50
C MET A 1223 -15.83 -9.30 35.43
N ALA A 1224 -15.58 -9.59 34.15
CA ALA A 1224 -16.32 -9.02 33.04
C ALA A 1224 -16.28 -9.98 31.85
N LEU A 1225 -17.24 -9.81 30.94
CA LEU A 1225 -17.33 -10.55 29.68
C LEU A 1225 -17.50 -9.57 28.50
N GLN A 1226 -16.81 -9.82 27.38
CA GLN A 1226 -16.81 -8.96 26.20
C GLN A 1226 -17.67 -9.53 25.08
N VAL A 1227 -18.47 -8.68 24.44
CA VAL A 1227 -19.36 -9.08 23.34
C VAL A 1227 -18.76 -8.66 22.00
N SER A 1228 -18.31 -9.64 21.22
CA SER A 1228 -17.76 -9.42 19.88
C SER A 1228 -18.87 -9.24 18.83
N MET A 1229 -18.56 -8.50 17.77
CA MET A 1229 -19.49 -8.14 16.67
C MET A 1229 -20.73 -7.33 17.10
N SER A 1230 -20.68 -6.72 18.28
CA SER A 1230 -21.68 -5.78 18.76
C SER A 1230 -21.65 -4.47 17.97
N THR A 1231 -22.79 -3.77 17.89
CA THR A 1231 -22.89 -2.41 17.31
C THR A 1231 -22.03 -1.38 18.05
N LYS A 1232 -21.62 -1.68 19.29
CA LYS A 1232 -20.57 -0.99 20.05
C LYS A 1232 -19.36 -1.92 20.22
N PRO A 1233 -18.19 -1.64 19.62
CA PRO A 1233 -17.02 -2.51 19.70
C PRO A 1233 -16.53 -2.80 21.14
N ASP A 1234 -16.85 -1.91 22.09
CA ASP A 1234 -16.44 -2.00 23.50
C ASP A 1234 -17.52 -2.52 24.46
N ALA A 1235 -18.51 -3.27 23.95
CA ALA A 1235 -19.57 -3.82 24.80
C ALA A 1235 -19.00 -4.83 25.81
N LEU A 1236 -18.88 -4.41 27.07
CA LEU A 1236 -18.53 -5.24 28.23
C LEU A 1236 -19.77 -5.43 29.11
N ILE A 1237 -20.00 -6.66 29.54
CA ILE A 1237 -20.96 -7.03 30.57
C ILE A 1237 -20.16 -7.19 31.88
N SER A 1238 -20.41 -6.31 32.85
CA SER A 1238 -19.92 -6.49 34.23
C SER A 1238 -20.57 -7.72 34.83
N LEU A 1239 -19.79 -8.55 35.52
CA LEU A 1239 -20.30 -9.70 36.26
C LEU A 1239 -20.27 -9.32 37.74
N ASP A 1240 -21.44 -8.93 38.26
CA ASP A 1240 -21.62 -8.59 39.68
C ASP A 1240 -21.61 -9.84 40.57
#